data_AF-A0A3Q4GKC0-F1
#
_entry.id   AF-A0A3Q4GKC0-F1
#
_cell.length_a   1.000
_cell.length_b   1.000
_cell.length_c   1.000
_cell.angle_alpha   90.00
_cell.angle_beta   90.00
_cell.angle_gamma   90.00
#
_symmetry.space_group_name_H-M   'P 1'
#
loop_
_entity.id
_entity.type
_entity.pdbx_description
1 polymer ?
#
loop_
_entity_poly.entity_id
_entity_poly.type
_entity_poly.pdbx_seq_one_letter_code
_entity_poly.pdbx_strand_id
1 'polypeptide(L)'
;VSGPVFFSRSVSEKLLQTHVTPPLDGCTYLGLDSGAPPLQDVLSEGGRVINSVLEGAVSVAAGAVVQHCHLQGPLDVPTGCLLSGLALSTSPSVRLLPLSSDIIIQGHRIELGELQLYVYTVMGAHDDLEQISSDDSSASFLNQTWNNFYSRTGISEELWVRGERRSLLEARLFPVLHPRGGAVGLEGGVTWLLGGGGCLGEWREAWRLSLKEVLLLTHQETELQRREELLFLVGRRRVADALRGRSDVCLLPCFRAAVLGGQQGALLEALDGAELGADLGVAARCLSCIADVLVCMAGGQGGLRSGPAANEAWSSAYAMLEEGDLRGGVHALTVQRQRWLSPDLLVRAARHYEGAGQVLLRKAVMSSQRFISIGQGKVQPLGQWQEVECPARLDLAGWSDTPPIAFEHGGSVTNVAVKVDGKRPIGARARRISEPRLLLVSYTGGRSSGISTETACDSLDDLTDYSQPHAPLLKAVCVCSGLVSLTSQHPLGHQLMERWGGGVELHSWSELPTGSGLTSSILAGALLAAVYRCTRRTYDTDSLIHAVLYLEQILTTGGWQDQVGGLVGGVKVGRSRASLPLQVQVQRLSLPEEFSLALEQHLLLVYTGKTRLARNLLQLQDVVRSWYSRLPSMVQNAQQLVCNSEECARACVDSLSRLGECLDRSWQQKKLMAPGCEPASVRAMMEALRPLVLGQSLAGAGGGGFLYLLTREPRQREAVLQVLNNMP
;
A
#
# COMPACT_ATOMS: atom_id res chain seq x y z
N VAL A 1 22.57 5.50 35.26
CA VAL A 1 22.23 6.62 36.18
C VAL A 1 20.89 7.14 35.72
N SER A 2 19.80 6.78 36.41
CA SER A 2 18.46 7.28 36.14
C SER A 2 18.00 8.10 37.34
N GLY A 3 17.59 9.34 37.08
CA GLY A 3 17.04 10.25 38.07
C GLY A 3 16.09 11.23 37.38
N PRO A 4 15.08 11.77 38.07
CA PRO A 4 14.20 12.77 37.50
C PRO A 4 15.00 14.05 37.19
N VAL A 5 14.98 14.46 35.92
CA VAL A 5 15.49 15.76 35.50
C VAL A 5 14.31 16.72 35.49
N PHE A 6 14.30 17.66 36.43
CA PHE A 6 13.35 18.76 36.42
C PHE A 6 13.89 19.84 35.50
N PHE A 7 13.10 20.22 34.49
CA PHE A 7 13.40 21.41 33.70
C PHE A 7 13.39 22.63 34.61
N SER A 8 14.31 23.56 34.38
CA SER A 8 14.26 24.85 35.07
C SER A 8 12.97 25.58 34.67
N ARG A 9 12.49 26.45 35.57
CA ARG A 9 11.32 27.30 35.30
C ARG A 9 11.45 28.06 33.98
N SER A 10 12.63 28.60 33.68
CA SER A 10 12.87 29.35 32.44
C SER A 10 12.87 28.48 31.18
N VAL A 11 13.30 27.22 31.26
CA VAL A 11 13.24 26.27 30.14
C VAL A 11 11.81 25.78 29.93
N SER A 12 11.08 25.53 31.01
CA SER A 12 9.67 25.13 30.97
C SER A 12 8.79 26.25 30.42
N GLU A 13 9.00 27.49 30.88
CA GLU A 13 8.32 28.69 30.37
C GLU A 13 8.64 28.93 28.90
N LYS A 14 9.90 28.76 28.47
CA LYS A 14 10.25 28.86 27.04
C LYS A 14 9.64 27.76 26.18
N LEU A 15 9.57 26.52 26.66
CA LEU A 15 8.91 25.42 25.96
C LEU A 15 7.39 25.65 25.84
N LEU A 16 6.75 26.10 26.92
CA LEU A 16 5.35 26.54 26.91
C LEU A 16 5.15 27.71 25.95
N GLN A 17 5.99 28.74 26.04
CA GLN A 17 5.96 29.91 25.16
C GLN A 17 6.13 29.50 23.69
N THR A 18 6.98 28.50 23.39
CA THR A 18 7.13 27.93 22.04
C THR A 18 5.86 27.24 21.55
N HIS A 19 5.08 26.61 22.44
CA HIS A 19 3.79 25.97 22.13
C HIS A 19 2.62 26.94 21.93
N VAL A 20 2.72 28.18 22.44
CA VAL A 20 1.68 29.22 22.29
C VAL A 20 2.11 30.41 21.42
N THR A 21 3.26 30.34 20.73
CA THR A 21 3.67 31.38 19.78
C THR A 21 3.22 31.01 18.36
N PRO A 22 2.28 31.75 17.74
CA PRO A 22 1.96 31.57 16.33
C PRO A 22 3.21 31.87 15.46
N PRO A 23 3.50 31.08 14.42
CA PRO A 23 2.69 30.00 13.83
C PRO A 23 3.12 28.58 14.26
N LEU A 24 3.82 28.43 15.39
CA LEU A 24 4.42 27.16 15.82
C LEU A 24 3.51 26.40 16.79
N ASP A 25 2.30 26.05 16.33
CA ASP A 25 1.40 25.16 17.07
C ASP A 25 1.91 23.70 17.01
N GLY A 26 1.85 22.99 18.15
CA GLY A 26 2.28 21.59 18.28
C GLY A 26 1.56 20.58 17.35
N CYS A 27 0.45 20.98 16.73
CA CYS A 27 -0.22 20.19 15.68
C CYS A 27 0.52 20.22 14.34
N THR A 28 1.26 21.29 14.04
CA THR A 28 2.11 21.42 12.85
C THR A 28 3.35 20.52 12.96
N TYR A 29 3.80 20.24 14.19
CA TYR A 29 4.97 19.40 14.46
C TYR A 29 4.73 17.91 14.17
N LEU A 30 3.51 17.39 14.40
CA LEU A 30 3.15 16.02 13.99
C LEU A 30 3.15 15.82 12.47
N GLY A 31 2.94 16.89 11.70
CA GLY A 31 3.09 16.88 10.24
C GLY A 31 4.56 16.81 9.80
N LEU A 32 5.42 17.65 10.39
CA LEU A 32 6.84 17.78 10.03
C LEU A 32 7.70 16.56 10.45
N ASP A 33 7.45 15.95 11.61
CA ASP A 33 8.17 14.75 12.04
C ASP A 33 7.71 13.46 11.33
N SER A 34 6.56 13.48 10.66
CA SER A 34 6.04 12.32 9.93
C SER A 34 6.60 12.18 8.50
N GLY A 35 7.35 13.17 8.01
CA GLY A 35 7.79 13.24 6.61
C GLY A 35 6.65 13.35 5.60
N ALA A 36 5.42 13.62 6.06
CA ALA A 36 4.25 13.72 5.19
C ALA A 36 4.14 15.14 4.61
N PRO A 37 4.00 15.31 3.29
CA PRO A 37 3.70 16.61 2.70
C PRO A 37 2.36 17.16 3.25
N PRO A 38 2.26 18.47 3.50
CA PRO A 38 0.99 19.10 3.87
C PRO A 38 -0.05 18.87 2.79
N LEU A 39 -1.30 18.64 3.20
CA LEU A 39 -2.42 18.33 2.32
C LEU A 39 -2.61 19.42 1.27
N GLN A 40 -2.49 19.05 -0.01
CA GLN A 40 -2.85 19.86 -1.17
C GLN A 40 -3.97 19.14 -1.91
N ASP A 41 -5.22 19.53 -1.68
CA ASP A 41 -6.33 19.20 -2.56
C ASP A 41 -7.12 20.49 -2.82
N VAL A 42 -7.35 20.79 -4.10
CA VAL A 42 -8.08 21.96 -4.62
C VAL A 42 -7.54 23.32 -4.14
N LEU A 43 -6.21 23.45 -4.03
CA LEU A 43 -5.56 24.70 -3.68
C LEU A 43 -5.03 25.38 -4.93
N SER A 44 -5.29 26.68 -5.08
CA SER A 44 -4.44 27.52 -5.92
C SER A 44 -3.00 27.45 -5.39
N GLU A 45 -1.98 27.54 -6.26
CA GLU A 45 -0.57 27.48 -5.85
C GLU A 45 -0.31 28.46 -4.70
N GLY A 46 -0.08 27.94 -3.49
CA GLY A 46 0.27 28.74 -2.31
C GLY A 46 -0.77 28.80 -1.17
N GLY A 47 -1.99 28.29 -1.34
CA GLY A 47 -2.94 28.13 -0.22
C GLY A 47 -2.47 27.07 0.79
N ARG A 48 -2.91 27.16 2.06
CA ARG A 48 -2.60 26.19 3.12
C ARG A 48 -3.84 25.78 3.91
N VAL A 49 -4.02 24.49 4.10
CA VAL A 49 -5.11 23.92 4.92
C VAL A 49 -4.49 23.05 6.01
N ILE A 50 -4.78 23.38 7.27
CA ILE A 50 -4.15 22.78 8.44
C ILE A 50 -5.24 22.26 9.37
N ASN A 51 -5.23 20.96 9.68
CA ASN A 51 -6.20 20.34 10.60
C ASN A 51 -7.65 20.85 10.36
N SER A 52 -8.08 20.83 9.10
CA SER A 52 -9.36 21.40 8.68
C SER A 52 -10.07 20.50 7.70
N VAL A 53 -11.39 20.54 7.72
CA VAL A 53 -12.27 19.79 6.84
C VAL A 53 -12.97 20.77 5.91
N LEU A 54 -12.75 20.62 4.61
CA LEU A 54 -13.43 21.41 3.58
C LEU A 54 -14.41 20.49 2.83
N GLU A 55 -15.68 20.87 2.77
CA GLU A 55 -16.74 20.11 2.10
C GLU A 55 -17.32 20.87 0.92
N GLY A 56 -17.56 20.18 -0.19
CA GLY A 56 -18.12 20.81 -1.39
C GLY A 56 -17.12 21.78 -2.04
N ALA A 57 -17.64 22.80 -2.72
CA ALA A 57 -16.83 23.76 -3.47
C ALA A 57 -16.20 24.81 -2.54
N VAL A 58 -15.07 24.51 -1.90
CA VAL A 58 -14.29 25.50 -1.14
C VAL A 58 -12.98 25.78 -1.86
N SER A 59 -12.73 27.04 -2.23
CA SER A 59 -11.46 27.47 -2.81
C SER A 59 -10.63 28.23 -1.78
N VAL A 60 -9.31 28.01 -1.79
CA VAL A 60 -8.36 28.73 -0.93
C VAL A 60 -7.29 29.35 -1.81
N ALA A 61 -7.24 30.68 -1.80
CA ALA A 61 -6.32 31.47 -2.61
C ALA A 61 -4.86 31.35 -2.14
N ALA A 62 -3.92 31.80 -2.97
CA ALA A 62 -2.50 31.81 -2.65
C ALA A 62 -2.23 32.65 -1.39
N GLY A 63 -1.37 32.18 -0.49
CA GLY A 63 -1.06 32.88 0.77
C GLY A 63 -2.18 32.84 1.82
N ALA A 64 -3.36 32.34 1.48
CA ALA A 64 -4.44 32.14 2.45
C ALA A 64 -4.21 30.86 3.27
N VAL A 65 -4.63 30.89 4.54
CA VAL A 65 -4.50 29.80 5.50
C VAL A 65 -5.86 29.50 6.11
N VAL A 66 -6.29 28.24 6.05
CA VAL A 66 -7.45 27.73 6.77
C VAL A 66 -6.98 26.72 7.80
N GLN A 67 -7.18 27.01 9.09
CA GLN A 67 -6.72 26.14 10.17
C GLN A 67 -7.79 25.83 11.21
N HIS A 68 -7.82 24.61 11.73
CA HIS A 68 -8.78 24.20 12.76
C HIS A 68 -10.25 24.47 12.39
N CYS A 69 -10.59 24.44 11.10
CA CYS A 69 -11.91 24.78 10.59
C CYS A 69 -12.64 23.55 10.05
N HIS A 70 -13.97 23.58 10.10
CA HIS A 70 -14.83 22.68 9.32
C HIS A 70 -15.75 23.58 8.49
N LEU A 71 -15.51 23.67 7.18
CA LEU A 71 -16.22 24.58 6.28
C LEU A 71 -16.93 23.80 5.18
N GLN A 72 -18.10 24.29 4.78
CA GLN A 72 -18.87 23.77 3.67
C GLN A 72 -19.09 24.85 2.61
N GLY A 73 -18.76 24.52 1.37
CA GLY A 73 -18.90 25.37 0.18
C GLY A 73 -20.32 25.41 -0.39
N PRO A 74 -20.60 26.31 -1.34
CA PRO A 74 -19.63 27.16 -2.06
C PRO A 74 -19.00 28.25 -1.17
N LEU A 75 -17.68 28.38 -1.14
CA LEU A 75 -16.95 29.39 -0.35
C LEU A 75 -15.57 29.67 -0.97
N ASP A 76 -15.18 30.94 -1.07
CA ASP A 76 -13.87 31.35 -1.57
C ASP A 76 -13.10 32.10 -0.47
N VAL A 77 -11.91 31.60 -0.10
CA VAL A 77 -11.03 32.23 0.87
C VAL A 77 -10.01 33.10 0.13
N PRO A 78 -10.06 34.44 0.25
CA PRO A 78 -9.19 35.35 -0.51
C PRO A 78 -7.72 35.30 -0.10
N THR A 79 -6.85 35.85 -0.95
CA THR A 79 -5.39 35.90 -0.75
C THR A 79 -5.02 36.51 0.60
N GLY A 80 -4.03 35.92 1.28
CA GLY A 80 -3.50 36.41 2.55
C GLY A 80 -4.44 36.27 3.75
N CYS A 81 -5.65 35.75 3.58
CA CYS A 81 -6.59 35.58 4.67
C CYS A 81 -6.22 34.42 5.60
N LEU A 82 -6.50 34.56 6.89
CA LEU A 82 -6.41 33.47 7.88
C LEU A 82 -7.80 33.19 8.45
N LEU A 83 -8.35 32.00 8.20
CA LEU A 83 -9.55 31.52 8.87
C LEU A 83 -9.17 30.45 9.89
N SER A 84 -9.44 30.70 11.17
CA SER A 84 -9.05 29.82 12.26
C SER A 84 -10.23 29.44 13.16
N GLY A 85 -10.39 28.16 13.47
CA GLY A 85 -11.36 27.74 14.48
C GLY A 85 -12.79 28.08 14.08
N LEU A 86 -13.20 27.85 12.84
CA LEU A 86 -14.58 28.05 12.36
C LEU A 86 -15.31 26.71 12.25
N ALA A 87 -16.57 26.65 12.67
CA ALA A 87 -17.33 25.41 12.72
C ALA A 87 -18.20 25.21 11.46
N LEU A 88 -18.65 23.97 11.21
CA LEU A 88 -19.51 23.68 10.06
C LEU A 88 -20.75 24.59 10.02
N SER A 89 -21.35 24.84 11.19
CA SER A 89 -22.50 25.72 11.37
C SER A 89 -22.24 27.18 10.99
N THR A 90 -20.99 27.64 10.96
CA THR A 90 -20.66 29.02 10.57
C THR A 90 -20.50 29.18 9.06
N SER A 91 -20.44 28.09 8.30
CA SER A 91 -20.21 28.13 6.85
C SER A 91 -21.19 29.06 6.11
N PRO A 92 -22.51 29.04 6.36
CA PRO A 92 -23.44 29.96 5.69
C PRO A 92 -23.11 31.43 5.95
N SER A 93 -22.74 31.76 7.18
CA SER A 93 -22.37 33.10 7.60
C SER A 93 -21.06 33.56 6.98
N VAL A 94 -20.05 32.68 6.89
CA VAL A 94 -18.76 33.00 6.25
C VAL A 94 -18.95 33.34 4.77
N ARG A 95 -19.88 32.69 4.07
CA ARG A 95 -20.20 33.00 2.66
C ARG A 95 -20.76 34.39 2.44
N LEU A 96 -21.41 34.96 3.45
CA LEU A 96 -22.01 36.29 3.41
C LEU A 96 -21.03 37.38 3.84
N LEU A 97 -19.83 37.02 4.32
CA LEU A 97 -18.83 37.99 4.73
C LEU A 97 -18.26 38.72 3.50
N PRO A 98 -18.16 40.05 3.52
CA PRO A 98 -17.39 40.81 2.55
C PRO A 98 -15.89 40.67 2.86
N LEU A 99 -15.36 39.45 2.72
CA LEU A 99 -13.95 39.12 2.95
C LEU A 99 -13.09 39.74 1.84
N SER A 100 -12.31 40.76 2.18
CA SER A 100 -11.20 41.25 1.36
C SER A 100 -9.92 40.46 1.63
N SER A 101 -8.87 40.69 0.82
CA SER A 101 -7.54 40.12 1.08
C SER A 101 -6.98 40.51 2.46
N ASP A 102 -6.07 39.69 2.97
CA ASP A 102 -5.27 39.97 4.17
C ASP A 102 -6.11 40.17 5.45
N ILE A 103 -7.25 39.48 5.56
CA ILE A 103 -8.12 39.49 6.74
C ILE A 103 -7.95 38.21 7.56
N ILE A 104 -7.86 38.37 8.87
CA ILE A 104 -7.79 37.28 9.85
C ILE A 104 -9.13 37.19 10.58
N ILE A 105 -9.75 36.02 10.58
CA ILE A 105 -10.94 35.69 11.36
C ILE A 105 -10.65 34.47 12.23
N GLN A 106 -10.96 34.57 13.51
CA GLN A 106 -10.75 33.49 14.47
C GLN A 106 -11.97 33.28 15.34
N GLY A 107 -12.35 32.02 15.56
CA GLY A 107 -13.33 31.63 16.57
C GLY A 107 -12.63 31.19 17.86
N HIS A 108 -13.16 31.62 19.01
CA HIS A 108 -12.63 31.34 20.34
C HIS A 108 -13.75 30.87 21.26
N ARG A 109 -13.59 29.71 21.89
CA ARG A 109 -14.45 29.30 23.01
C ARG A 109 -13.97 29.96 24.28
N ILE A 110 -14.80 30.79 24.88
CA ILE A 110 -14.48 31.51 26.11
C ILE A 110 -15.42 31.12 27.24
N GLU A 111 -14.93 31.25 28.45
CA GLU A 111 -15.71 31.11 29.68
C GLU A 111 -15.85 32.48 30.35
N LEU A 112 -17.10 32.98 30.43
CA LEU A 112 -17.42 34.24 31.07
C LEU A 112 -18.33 33.97 32.28
N GLY A 113 -17.70 33.79 33.45
CA GLY A 113 -18.41 33.29 34.63
C GLY A 113 -18.84 31.83 34.41
N GLU A 114 -20.13 31.53 34.49
CA GLU A 114 -20.69 30.21 34.18
C GLU A 114 -21.11 30.06 32.70
N LEU A 115 -20.97 31.13 31.89
CA LEU A 115 -21.38 31.12 30.49
C LEU A 115 -20.25 30.63 29.59
N GLN A 116 -20.54 29.59 28.81
CA GLN A 116 -19.67 29.10 27.75
C GLN A 116 -20.12 29.71 26.42
N LEU A 117 -19.29 30.59 25.86
CA LEU A 117 -19.61 31.36 24.64
C LEU A 117 -18.62 31.05 23.54
N TYR A 118 -19.05 31.20 22.29
CA TYR A 118 -18.19 31.12 21.12
C TYR A 118 -18.12 32.48 20.44
N VAL A 119 -16.96 33.10 20.53
CA VAL A 119 -16.71 34.49 20.15
C VAL A 119 -15.84 34.54 18.91
N TYR A 120 -16.15 35.44 18.00
CA TYR A 120 -15.39 35.62 16.77
C TYR A 120 -14.64 36.94 16.79
N THR A 121 -13.34 36.88 16.51
CA THR A 121 -12.49 38.06 16.34
C THR A 121 -12.16 38.25 14.87
N VAL A 122 -11.95 39.50 14.49
CA VAL A 122 -11.55 39.89 13.14
C VAL A 122 -10.49 40.98 13.20
N MET A 123 -9.45 40.88 12.38
CA MET A 123 -8.38 41.87 12.27
C MET A 123 -7.75 41.81 10.86
N GLY A 124 -6.98 42.82 10.51
CA GLY A 124 -6.13 42.82 9.33
C GLY A 124 -4.79 42.14 9.59
N ALA A 125 -4.23 41.47 8.59
CA ALA A 125 -2.93 40.79 8.67
C ALA A 125 -1.74 41.74 8.84
N HIS A 126 -1.94 43.04 8.60
CA HIS A 126 -0.92 44.09 8.78
C HIS A 126 -1.16 44.95 10.03
N ASP A 127 -2.19 44.64 10.84
CA ASP A 127 -2.46 45.40 12.05
C ASP A 127 -1.45 45.07 13.16
N ASP A 128 -0.90 46.11 13.81
CA ASP A 128 -0.08 45.97 15.00
C ASP A 128 -0.96 45.96 16.26
N LEU A 129 -0.86 44.89 17.05
CA LEU A 129 -1.69 44.67 18.25
C LEU A 129 -1.39 45.66 19.38
N GLU A 130 -0.14 46.11 19.51
CA GLU A 130 0.32 46.93 20.64
C GLU A 130 0.49 48.41 20.31
N GLN A 131 0.51 48.76 19.02
CA GLN A 131 0.64 50.15 18.60
C GLN A 131 -0.50 51.03 19.16
N ILE A 132 -0.14 52.24 19.59
CA ILE A 132 -1.05 53.16 20.28
C ILE A 132 -1.75 54.05 19.25
N SER A 133 -3.08 54.09 19.29
CA SER A 133 -3.92 54.73 18.28
C SER A 133 -3.93 56.26 18.32
N SER A 134 -3.44 56.90 19.39
CA SER A 134 -3.53 58.36 19.58
C SER A 134 -2.37 59.16 18.99
N ASP A 135 -1.20 58.53 18.80
CA ASP A 135 0.06 59.24 18.59
C ASP A 135 0.72 58.95 17.23
N ASP A 136 0.23 57.95 16.47
CA ASP A 136 0.88 57.45 15.26
C ASP A 136 -0.12 57.28 14.11
N SER A 137 0.18 57.88 12.96
CA SER A 137 -0.65 57.79 11.75
C SER A 137 -0.65 56.41 11.09
N SER A 138 0.19 55.49 11.59
CA SER A 138 0.34 54.13 11.08
C SER A 138 -0.47 53.05 11.81
N ALA A 139 -1.11 53.36 12.95
CA ALA A 139 -1.96 52.40 13.65
C ALA A 139 -3.23 52.07 12.83
N SER A 140 -3.51 50.78 12.67
CA SER A 140 -4.61 50.29 11.83
C SER A 140 -5.51 49.26 12.52
N PHE A 141 -6.73 49.14 11.99
CA PHE A 141 -7.63 48.03 12.25
C PHE A 141 -8.29 47.62 10.94
N LEU A 142 -8.28 46.33 10.60
CA LEU A 142 -8.69 45.78 9.30
C LEU A 142 -7.86 46.32 8.13
N ASN A 143 -6.54 46.49 8.34
CA ASN A 143 -5.60 47.06 7.36
C ASN A 143 -5.94 48.51 6.92
N GLN A 144 -6.77 49.21 7.68
CA GLN A 144 -7.11 50.62 7.44
C GLN A 144 -6.85 51.45 8.69
N THR A 145 -6.51 52.73 8.50
CA THR A 145 -6.29 53.64 9.63
C THR A 145 -7.54 53.78 10.50
N TRP A 146 -7.35 53.99 11.80
CA TRP A 146 -8.46 54.21 12.74
C TRP A 146 -9.39 55.34 12.31
N ASN A 147 -8.87 56.43 11.72
CA ASN A 147 -9.68 57.53 11.20
C ASN A 147 -10.65 57.09 10.10
N ASN A 148 -10.19 56.25 9.16
CA ASN A 148 -11.05 55.69 8.12
C ASN A 148 -12.08 54.74 8.72
N PHE A 149 -11.67 53.94 9.71
CA PHE A 149 -12.57 53.04 10.42
C PHE A 149 -13.69 53.78 11.16
N TYR A 150 -13.37 54.83 11.92
CA TYR A 150 -14.36 55.65 12.62
C TYR A 150 -15.31 56.35 11.65
N SER A 151 -14.76 56.92 10.57
CA SER A 151 -15.58 57.61 9.56
C SER A 151 -16.58 56.66 8.88
N ARG A 152 -16.18 55.41 8.64
CA ARG A 152 -17.02 54.39 8.02
C ARG A 152 -18.08 53.83 8.97
N THR A 153 -17.73 53.61 10.23
CA THR A 153 -18.57 52.86 11.18
C THR A 153 -19.40 53.75 12.11
N GLY A 154 -19.01 55.01 12.31
CA GLY A 154 -19.61 55.90 13.32
C GLY A 154 -19.20 55.59 14.76
N ILE A 155 -18.24 54.68 14.95
CA ILE A 155 -17.59 54.40 16.23
C ILE A 155 -16.69 55.57 16.62
N SER A 156 -16.57 55.84 17.92
CA SER A 156 -15.65 56.84 18.49
C SER A 156 -14.63 56.17 19.42
N GLU A 157 -13.85 56.94 20.19
CA GLU A 157 -12.90 56.41 21.19
C GLU A 157 -13.57 55.66 22.38
N GLU A 158 -14.84 55.27 22.27
CA GLU A 158 -15.61 54.49 23.25
C GLU A 158 -15.13 53.03 23.43
N LEU A 159 -14.08 52.63 22.73
CA LEU A 159 -13.55 51.26 22.69
C LEU A 159 -12.70 50.89 23.91
N TRP A 160 -12.13 51.87 24.60
CA TRP A 160 -11.17 51.67 25.69
C TRP A 160 -11.72 52.17 27.02
N VAL A 161 -11.37 51.49 28.11
CA VAL A 161 -11.64 52.04 29.45
C VAL A 161 -10.70 53.20 29.72
N ARG A 162 -11.19 54.21 30.46
CA ARG A 162 -10.34 55.33 30.89
C ARG A 162 -9.12 54.82 31.67
N GLY A 163 -7.93 55.17 31.18
CA GLY A 163 -6.65 54.79 31.77
C GLY A 163 -5.99 53.57 31.15
N GLU A 164 -6.65 52.86 30.23
CA GLU A 164 -6.05 51.76 29.46
C GLU A 164 -5.19 52.27 28.29
N ARG A 165 -4.24 51.43 27.85
CA ARG A 165 -3.46 51.68 26.64
C ARG A 165 -4.40 51.62 25.43
N ARG A 166 -4.38 52.66 24.61
CA ARG A 166 -5.24 52.76 23.41
C ARG A 166 -4.68 51.93 22.25
N SER A 167 -4.54 50.61 22.44
CA SER A 167 -4.06 49.70 21.39
C SER A 167 -5.18 48.78 20.89
N LEU A 168 -4.95 48.12 19.76
CA LEU A 168 -5.92 47.16 19.20
C LEU A 168 -6.17 46.00 20.18
N LEU A 169 -5.14 45.55 20.90
CA LEU A 169 -5.24 44.49 21.89
C LEU A 169 -6.25 44.79 23.02
N GLU A 170 -6.36 46.05 23.44
CA GLU A 170 -7.23 46.51 24.53
C GLU A 170 -8.59 47.06 24.02
N ALA A 171 -8.76 47.25 22.72
CA ALA A 171 -9.99 47.80 22.15
C ALA A 171 -11.15 46.79 22.23
N ARG A 172 -12.26 47.16 22.90
CA ARG A 172 -13.46 46.31 23.02
C ARG A 172 -14.30 46.30 21.75
N LEU A 173 -13.79 45.60 20.75
CA LEU A 173 -14.36 45.53 19.41
C LEU A 173 -15.34 44.37 19.22
N PHE A 174 -15.16 43.26 19.94
CA PHE A 174 -15.76 41.97 19.59
C PHE A 174 -17.03 41.71 20.40
N PRO A 175 -18.23 41.73 19.77
CA PRO A 175 -19.47 41.41 20.44
C PRO A 175 -19.51 39.94 20.88
N VAL A 176 -19.94 39.68 22.11
CA VAL A 176 -19.99 38.33 22.69
C VAL A 176 -21.40 37.92 23.13
N LEU A 177 -22.19 38.88 23.61
CA LEU A 177 -23.53 38.60 24.15
C LEU A 177 -24.46 39.79 23.91
N HIS A 178 -25.63 39.53 23.33
CA HIS A 178 -26.71 40.50 23.24
C HIS A 178 -27.69 40.33 24.41
N PRO A 179 -27.99 41.37 25.21
CA PRO A 179 -28.82 41.25 26.41
C PRO A 179 -30.19 40.61 26.20
N ARG A 180 -30.77 40.80 25.00
CA ARG A 180 -32.08 40.25 24.61
C ARG A 180 -32.01 39.12 23.58
N GLY A 181 -30.81 38.81 23.08
CA GLY A 181 -30.60 37.92 21.92
C GLY A 181 -29.68 36.74 22.18
N GLY A 182 -29.01 36.67 23.34
CA GLY A 182 -28.08 35.59 23.67
C GLY A 182 -26.71 35.76 23.01
N ALA A 183 -25.99 34.65 22.81
CA ALA A 183 -24.64 34.67 22.26
C ALA A 183 -24.59 35.29 20.85
N VAL A 184 -23.61 36.14 20.59
CA VAL A 184 -23.46 36.80 19.29
C VAL A 184 -22.68 35.89 18.35
N GLY A 185 -23.32 35.46 17.26
CA GLY A 185 -22.67 34.68 16.20
C GLY A 185 -21.79 35.52 15.28
N LEU A 186 -21.13 34.86 14.33
CA LEU A 186 -20.27 35.50 13.31
C LEU A 186 -21.00 36.63 12.56
N GLU A 187 -22.29 36.43 12.26
CA GLU A 187 -23.13 37.41 11.52
C GLU A 187 -23.35 38.71 12.30
N GLY A 188 -23.62 38.62 13.60
CA GLY A 188 -23.88 39.79 14.44
C GLY A 188 -22.61 40.50 14.91
N GLY A 189 -21.48 39.79 14.95
CA GLY A 189 -20.22 40.31 15.49
C GLY A 189 -19.25 40.84 14.43
N VAL A 190 -18.95 40.00 13.44
CA VAL A 190 -17.84 40.21 12.49
C VAL A 190 -18.32 40.83 11.17
N THR A 191 -19.48 40.43 10.67
CA THR A 191 -19.99 40.87 9.36
C THR A 191 -20.08 42.39 9.26
N TRP A 192 -20.66 43.05 10.27
CA TRP A 192 -20.79 44.51 10.28
C TRP A 192 -19.43 45.22 10.37
N LEU A 193 -18.49 44.69 11.17
CA LEU A 193 -17.12 45.25 11.26
C LEU A 193 -16.38 45.20 9.92
N LEU A 194 -16.66 44.20 9.08
CA LEU A 194 -16.13 44.10 7.71
C LEU A 194 -16.89 44.96 6.69
N GLY A 195 -17.95 45.68 7.09
CA GLY A 195 -18.76 46.50 6.21
C GLY A 195 -19.93 45.77 5.54
N GLY A 196 -20.31 44.60 6.08
CA GLY A 196 -21.50 43.85 5.65
C GLY A 196 -22.78 44.30 6.37
N GLY A 197 -23.81 43.44 6.38
CA GLY A 197 -25.09 43.72 7.02
C GLY A 197 -25.00 43.86 8.55
N GLY A 198 -25.84 44.74 9.11
CA GLY A 198 -25.91 45.08 10.54
C GLY A 198 -26.01 46.60 10.77
N CYS A 199 -26.13 47.04 12.03
CA CYS A 199 -26.10 48.47 12.36
C CYS A 199 -25.32 48.78 13.64
N LEU A 200 -24.83 50.02 13.74
CA LEU A 200 -24.07 50.52 14.89
C LEU A 200 -24.83 50.40 16.22
N GLY A 201 -26.17 50.53 16.18
CA GLY A 201 -27.03 50.41 17.36
C GLY A 201 -26.96 49.03 17.99
N GLU A 202 -27.19 47.98 17.20
CA GLU A 202 -27.10 46.58 17.65
C GLU A 202 -25.69 46.24 18.15
N TRP A 203 -24.66 46.73 17.47
CA TRP A 203 -23.27 46.52 17.90
C TRP A 203 -22.95 47.22 19.24
N ARG A 204 -23.49 48.42 19.48
CA ARG A 204 -23.33 49.14 20.77
C ARG A 204 -24.12 48.49 21.91
N GLU A 205 -25.29 47.92 21.62
CA GLU A 205 -26.13 47.21 22.60
C GLU A 205 -25.51 45.88 23.05
N ALA A 206 -24.67 45.26 22.22
CA ALA A 206 -23.97 44.04 22.58
C ALA A 206 -22.87 44.29 23.63
N TRP A 207 -22.74 43.35 24.56
CA TRP A 207 -21.56 43.26 25.41
C TRP A 207 -20.38 42.86 24.53
N ARG A 208 -19.29 43.64 24.62
CA ARG A 208 -18.08 43.49 23.82
C ARG A 208 -16.88 43.21 24.72
N LEU A 209 -15.94 42.43 24.18
CA LEU A 209 -14.64 42.17 24.78
C LEU A 209 -13.51 42.67 23.87
N SER A 210 -12.36 42.95 24.48
CA SER A 210 -11.11 43.19 23.76
C SER A 210 -10.44 41.88 23.32
N LEU A 211 -9.48 41.95 22.40
CA LEU A 211 -8.73 40.75 22.00
C LEU A 211 -8.01 40.14 23.21
N LYS A 212 -7.46 40.98 24.09
CA LYS A 212 -6.82 40.55 25.33
C LYS A 212 -7.79 39.80 26.24
N GLU A 213 -8.98 40.34 26.45
CA GLU A 213 -10.01 39.73 27.27
C GLU A 213 -10.45 38.39 26.66
N VAL A 214 -10.66 38.32 25.33
CA VAL A 214 -10.98 37.07 24.63
C VAL A 214 -9.90 36.03 24.87
N LEU A 215 -8.62 36.35 24.64
CA LEU A 215 -7.51 35.42 24.81
C LEU A 215 -7.33 34.96 26.26
N LEU A 216 -7.58 35.83 27.25
CA LEU A 216 -7.53 35.49 28.67
C LEU A 216 -8.68 34.59 29.11
N LEU A 217 -9.86 34.77 28.50
CA LEU A 217 -11.07 34.00 28.82
C LEU A 217 -11.20 32.72 27.98
N THR A 218 -10.33 32.51 26.98
CA THR A 218 -10.34 31.31 26.15
C THR A 218 -10.18 30.05 26.99
N HIS A 219 -11.15 29.15 26.89
CA HIS A 219 -11.13 27.86 27.57
C HIS A 219 -10.22 26.89 26.81
N GLN A 220 -8.95 26.87 27.19
CA GLN A 220 -7.88 26.17 26.47
C GLN A 220 -8.14 24.67 26.29
N GLU A 221 -8.70 24.00 27.30
CA GLU A 221 -8.98 22.57 27.27
C GLU A 221 -10.02 22.22 26.19
N THR A 222 -11.11 23.00 26.10
CA THR A 222 -12.16 22.76 25.08
C THR A 222 -11.67 23.10 23.68
N GLU A 223 -10.85 24.14 23.53
CA GLU A 223 -10.21 24.43 22.24
C GLU A 223 -9.27 23.29 21.81
N LEU A 224 -8.44 22.78 22.72
CA LEU A 224 -7.54 21.68 22.43
C LEU A 224 -8.31 20.40 22.06
N GLN A 225 -9.33 20.04 22.86
CA GLN A 225 -10.19 18.89 22.61
C GLN A 225 -10.86 19.00 21.23
N ARG A 226 -11.35 20.18 20.86
CA ARG A 226 -11.97 20.38 19.55
C ARG A 226 -10.98 20.23 18.40
N ARG A 227 -9.77 20.77 18.55
CA ARG A 227 -8.70 20.63 17.54
C ARG A 227 -8.30 19.16 17.40
N GLU A 228 -8.28 18.41 18.48
CA GLU A 228 -8.02 16.97 18.49
C GLU A 228 -9.14 16.18 17.80
N GLU A 229 -10.42 16.44 18.11
CA GLU A 229 -11.56 15.83 17.41
C GLU A 229 -11.50 16.06 15.89
N LEU A 230 -11.15 17.29 15.49
CA LEU A 230 -11.01 17.66 14.09
C LEU A 230 -9.83 16.95 13.43
N LEU A 231 -8.71 16.78 14.13
CA LEU A 231 -7.54 16.05 13.63
C LEU A 231 -7.91 14.62 13.28
N PHE A 232 -8.68 13.95 14.15
CA PHE A 232 -9.12 12.59 13.90
C PHE A 232 -10.20 12.50 12.83
N LEU A 233 -11.08 13.50 12.70
CA LEU A 233 -12.01 13.59 11.59
C LEU A 233 -11.28 13.74 10.24
N VAL A 234 -10.29 14.63 10.17
CA VAL A 234 -9.42 14.81 8.99
C VAL A 234 -8.69 13.51 8.66
N GLY A 235 -8.11 12.85 9.67
CA GLY A 235 -7.43 11.56 9.51
C GLY A 235 -8.35 10.48 8.92
N ARG A 236 -9.58 10.34 9.43
CA ARG A 236 -10.57 9.39 8.89
C ARG A 236 -10.97 9.70 7.46
N ARG A 237 -11.18 10.97 7.12
CA ARG A 237 -11.48 11.37 5.73
C ARG A 237 -10.32 11.08 4.80
N ARG A 238 -9.10 11.43 5.20
CA ARG A 238 -7.88 11.12 4.43
C ARG A 238 -7.76 9.63 4.15
N VAL A 239 -8.06 8.76 5.12
CA VAL A 239 -8.08 7.31 4.92
C VAL A 239 -9.12 6.92 3.87
N ALA A 240 -10.36 7.41 4.00
CA ALA A 240 -11.42 7.11 3.05
C ALA A 240 -11.10 7.62 1.63
N ASP A 241 -10.59 8.84 1.51
CA ASP A 241 -10.26 9.48 0.24
C ASP A 241 -9.05 8.81 -0.41
N ALA A 242 -8.03 8.42 0.37
CA ALA A 242 -6.90 7.65 -0.13
C ALA A 242 -7.30 6.27 -0.66
N LEU A 243 -8.24 5.60 0.00
CA LEU A 243 -8.75 4.30 -0.45
C LEU A 243 -9.60 4.44 -1.72
N ARG A 244 -10.56 5.39 -1.75
CA ARG A 244 -11.41 5.65 -2.92
C ARG A 244 -10.61 6.14 -4.13
N GLY A 245 -9.70 7.08 -3.90
CA GLY A 245 -8.84 7.67 -4.93
C GLY A 245 -7.62 6.82 -5.30
N ARG A 246 -7.43 5.66 -4.67
CA ARG A 246 -6.27 4.76 -4.87
C ARG A 246 -4.92 5.47 -4.70
N SER A 247 -4.85 6.45 -3.80
CA SER A 247 -3.64 7.25 -3.64
C SER A 247 -2.50 6.44 -3.02
N ASP A 248 -1.27 6.85 -3.33
CA ASP A 248 -0.05 6.27 -2.78
C ASP A 248 0.35 6.89 -1.42
N VAL A 249 -0.60 7.55 -0.75
CA VAL A 249 -0.37 8.11 0.58
C VAL A 249 -0.25 6.99 1.61
N CYS A 250 0.82 7.05 2.41
CA CYS A 250 1.02 6.18 3.55
C CYS A 250 0.01 6.48 4.67
N LEU A 251 -0.79 5.49 5.05
CA LEU A 251 -1.86 5.66 6.04
C LEU A 251 -1.46 5.24 7.47
N LEU A 252 -0.31 4.58 7.64
CA LEU A 252 0.18 4.15 8.96
C LEU A 252 0.27 5.29 9.99
N PRO A 253 0.74 6.51 9.65
CA PRO A 253 0.75 7.62 10.59
C PRO A 253 -0.66 7.96 11.12
N CYS A 254 -1.69 7.90 10.25
CA CYS A 254 -3.07 8.15 10.64
C CYS A 254 -3.59 7.07 11.59
N PHE A 255 -3.22 5.81 11.36
CA PHE A 255 -3.63 4.69 12.21
C PHE A 255 -3.01 4.78 13.61
N ARG A 256 -1.70 5.08 13.67
CA ARG A 256 -0.99 5.27 14.95
C ARG A 256 -1.58 6.45 15.73
N ALA A 257 -1.81 7.58 15.06
CA ALA A 257 -2.43 8.75 15.69
C ALA A 257 -3.81 8.41 16.26
N ALA A 258 -4.66 7.75 15.46
CA ALA A 258 -6.01 7.37 15.91
C ALA A 258 -5.97 6.41 17.12
N VAL A 259 -5.08 5.43 17.14
CA VAL A 259 -4.95 4.50 18.27
C VAL A 259 -4.42 5.20 19.53
N LEU A 260 -3.38 6.03 19.39
CA LEU A 260 -2.82 6.79 20.52
C LEU A 260 -3.84 7.77 21.11
N GLY A 261 -4.70 8.35 20.26
CA GLY A 261 -5.78 9.24 20.69
C GLY A 261 -7.10 8.56 21.05
N GLY A 262 -7.15 7.23 21.17
CA GLY A 262 -8.36 6.51 21.55
C GLY A 262 -9.49 6.50 20.50
N GLN A 263 -9.21 6.91 19.26
CA GLN A 263 -10.17 7.00 18.14
C GLN A 263 -10.18 5.77 17.23
N GLN A 264 -9.55 4.67 17.63
CA GLN A 264 -9.50 3.44 16.83
C GLN A 264 -10.90 2.89 16.46
N GLY A 265 -11.90 3.02 17.33
CA GLY A 265 -13.27 2.54 17.04
C GLY A 265 -13.89 3.26 15.86
N ALA A 266 -13.89 4.59 15.89
CA ALA A 266 -14.40 5.44 14.83
C ALA A 266 -13.63 5.28 13.50
N LEU A 267 -12.33 4.95 13.56
CA LEU A 267 -11.51 4.63 12.39
C LEU A 267 -11.85 3.24 11.81
N LEU A 268 -12.02 2.23 12.66
CA LEU A 268 -12.42 0.88 12.24
C LEU A 268 -13.81 0.88 11.59
N GLU A 269 -14.77 1.63 12.15
CA GLU A 269 -16.09 1.81 11.54
C GLU A 269 -16.01 2.48 10.17
N ALA A 270 -15.14 3.49 10.02
CA ALA A 270 -14.91 4.13 8.72
C ALA A 270 -14.27 3.20 7.69
N LEU A 271 -13.42 2.27 8.12
CA LEU A 271 -12.83 1.23 7.24
C LEU A 271 -13.83 0.14 6.88
N ASP A 272 -14.63 -0.32 7.86
CA ASP A 272 -15.68 -1.32 7.64
C ASP A 272 -16.77 -0.81 6.69
N GLY A 273 -17.12 0.47 6.83
CA GLY A 273 -18.12 1.17 6.04
C GLY A 273 -17.56 1.93 4.84
N ALA A 274 -16.23 1.93 4.63
CA ALA A 274 -15.65 2.43 3.39
C ALA A 274 -16.37 1.71 2.26
N GLU A 275 -16.93 2.43 1.29
CA GLU A 275 -17.67 1.82 0.18
C GLU A 275 -16.76 0.83 -0.55
N LEU A 276 -16.80 -0.42 -0.11
CA LEU A 276 -16.18 -1.57 -0.75
C LEU A 276 -16.99 -1.76 -2.03
N GLY A 277 -16.67 -0.95 -3.04
CA GLY A 277 -17.19 -1.15 -4.38
C GLY A 277 -16.85 -2.57 -4.87
N ALA A 278 -17.29 -2.92 -6.07
CA ALA A 278 -16.94 -4.21 -6.69
C ALA A 278 -15.43 -4.40 -6.97
N ASP A 279 -14.56 -3.45 -6.56
CA ASP A 279 -13.12 -3.50 -6.78
C ASP A 279 -12.42 -4.32 -5.70
N LEU A 280 -11.91 -5.50 -6.10
CA LEU A 280 -11.20 -6.42 -5.24
C LEU A 280 -9.89 -5.84 -4.67
N GLY A 281 -9.21 -4.95 -5.39
CA GLY A 281 -7.95 -4.35 -4.95
C GLY A 281 -8.16 -3.36 -3.80
N VAL A 282 -9.16 -2.47 -3.94
CA VAL A 282 -9.53 -1.53 -2.87
C VAL A 282 -10.02 -2.29 -1.63
N ALA A 283 -10.83 -3.33 -1.84
CA ALA A 283 -11.32 -4.16 -0.74
C ALA A 283 -10.19 -4.89 0.00
N ALA A 284 -9.24 -5.50 -0.72
CA ALA A 284 -8.08 -6.15 -0.12
C ALA A 284 -7.19 -5.15 0.64
N ARG A 285 -6.98 -3.94 0.08
CA ARG A 285 -6.25 -2.86 0.76
C ARG A 285 -6.96 -2.43 2.04
N CYS A 286 -8.28 -2.27 2.02
CA CYS A 286 -9.06 -1.90 3.20
C CYS A 286 -8.92 -2.93 4.32
N LEU A 287 -9.03 -4.23 4.01
CA LEU A 287 -8.82 -5.31 4.98
C LEU A 287 -7.40 -5.28 5.56
N SER A 288 -6.39 -5.01 4.74
CA SER A 288 -5.01 -4.82 5.23
C SER A 288 -4.87 -3.61 6.14
N CYS A 289 -5.55 -2.50 5.84
CA CYS A 289 -5.57 -1.32 6.70
C CYS A 289 -6.22 -1.61 8.06
N ILE A 290 -7.30 -2.38 8.10
CA ILE A 290 -7.91 -2.84 9.35
C ILE A 290 -6.91 -3.68 10.17
N ALA A 291 -6.20 -4.59 9.52
CA ALA A 291 -5.14 -5.36 10.17
C ALA A 291 -4.01 -4.47 10.74
N ASP A 292 -3.63 -3.40 10.04
CA ASP A 292 -2.66 -2.42 10.54
C ASP A 292 -3.16 -1.67 11.78
N VAL A 293 -4.44 -1.27 11.81
CA VAL A 293 -5.06 -0.64 12.98
C VAL A 293 -5.05 -1.59 14.17
N LEU A 294 -5.46 -2.85 13.98
CA LEU A 294 -5.45 -3.87 15.04
C LEU A 294 -4.05 -4.12 15.61
N VAL A 295 -3.03 -4.10 14.77
CA VAL A 295 -1.63 -4.25 15.21
C VAL A 295 -1.13 -3.02 15.95
N CYS A 296 -1.54 -1.82 15.53
CA CYS A 296 -1.27 -0.60 16.29
C CYS A 296 -1.92 -0.66 17.68
N MET A 297 -3.17 -1.15 17.77
CA MET A 297 -3.88 -1.34 19.05
C MET A 297 -3.19 -2.36 19.96
N ALA A 298 -2.54 -3.38 19.40
CA ALA A 298 -1.85 -4.40 20.18
C ALA A 298 -0.60 -3.86 20.91
N GLY A 299 -0.03 -2.72 20.49
CA GLY A 299 1.10 -2.08 21.18
C GLY A 299 2.34 -2.96 21.32
N GLY A 300 2.54 -3.93 20.41
CA GLY A 300 3.64 -4.90 20.47
C GLY A 300 3.35 -6.18 21.27
N GLN A 301 2.16 -6.31 21.86
CA GLN A 301 1.67 -7.56 22.47
C GLN A 301 1.10 -8.52 21.40
N GLY A 302 0.87 -9.79 21.75
CA GLY A 302 0.26 -10.77 20.83
C GLY A 302 1.22 -11.48 19.85
N GLY A 303 2.52 -11.22 19.94
CA GLY A 303 3.57 -11.93 19.20
C GLY A 303 3.71 -11.50 17.74
N LEU A 304 4.32 -12.35 16.90
CA LEU A 304 4.58 -12.03 15.50
C LEU A 304 3.26 -11.94 14.71
N ARG A 305 3.13 -11.00 13.76
CA ARG A 305 2.00 -10.96 12.81
C ARG A 305 2.08 -12.05 11.73
N SER A 306 2.80 -13.13 11.99
CA SER A 306 3.26 -14.09 10.98
C SER A 306 2.80 -15.49 11.32
N GLY A 307 2.31 -16.25 10.32
CA GLY A 307 1.90 -17.66 10.47
C GLY A 307 0.41 -17.93 10.23
N PRO A 308 0.01 -19.22 10.17
CA PRO A 308 -1.37 -19.60 9.90
C PRO A 308 -2.30 -19.14 11.03
N ALA A 309 -3.41 -18.53 10.65
CA ALA A 309 -4.52 -18.16 11.54
C ALA A 309 -5.74 -18.99 11.13
N ALA A 310 -5.66 -20.31 11.32
CA ALA A 310 -6.81 -21.19 11.12
C ALA A 310 -7.66 -21.17 12.39
N ASN A 311 -8.86 -20.60 12.30
CA ASN A 311 -9.85 -20.64 13.35
C ASN A 311 -11.23 -20.72 12.72
N GLU A 312 -11.98 -21.75 13.09
CA GLU A 312 -13.27 -22.10 12.49
C GLU A 312 -14.29 -20.95 12.57
N ALA A 313 -14.20 -20.11 13.61
CA ALA A 313 -15.13 -19.00 13.80
C ALA A 313 -15.00 -17.89 12.75
N TRP A 314 -13.93 -17.89 11.94
CA TRP A 314 -13.71 -16.94 10.84
C TRP A 314 -14.03 -17.55 9.47
N SER A 315 -14.29 -18.87 9.39
CA SER A 315 -14.45 -19.60 8.13
C SER A 315 -15.65 -19.13 7.30
N SER A 316 -16.77 -18.78 7.95
CA SER A 316 -17.95 -18.27 7.24
C SER A 316 -17.67 -16.98 6.48
N ALA A 317 -16.87 -16.09 7.06
CA ALA A 317 -16.47 -14.85 6.40
C ALA A 317 -15.61 -15.14 5.16
N TYR A 318 -14.67 -16.09 5.25
CA TYR A 318 -13.88 -16.50 4.08
C TYR A 318 -14.74 -17.11 2.97
N ALA A 319 -15.68 -17.99 3.32
CA ALA A 319 -16.59 -18.59 2.34
C ALA A 319 -17.40 -17.53 1.57
N MET A 320 -17.95 -16.53 2.27
CA MET A 320 -18.68 -15.42 1.63
C MET A 320 -17.78 -14.63 0.65
N LEU A 321 -16.54 -14.32 1.05
CA LEU A 321 -15.58 -13.64 0.17
C LEU A 321 -15.20 -14.50 -1.06
N GLU A 322 -15.07 -15.81 -0.87
CA GLU A 322 -14.82 -16.78 -1.94
C GLU A 322 -15.97 -16.86 -2.94
N GLU A 323 -17.22 -16.79 -2.46
CA GLU A 323 -18.43 -16.73 -3.29
C GLU A 323 -18.61 -15.37 -3.99
N GLY A 324 -17.98 -14.31 -3.46
CA GLY A 324 -18.03 -12.96 -4.03
C GLY A 324 -18.96 -12.00 -3.29
N ASP A 325 -19.54 -12.43 -2.17
CA ASP A 325 -20.26 -11.54 -1.26
C ASP A 325 -19.26 -10.74 -0.41
N LEU A 326 -18.74 -9.65 -0.98
CA LEU A 326 -17.81 -8.75 -0.30
C LEU A 326 -18.43 -8.12 0.94
N ARG A 327 -19.68 -7.66 0.84
CA ARG A 327 -20.36 -6.93 1.93
C ARG A 327 -20.67 -7.88 3.10
N GLY A 328 -21.24 -9.05 2.83
CA GLY A 328 -21.50 -10.06 3.84
C GLY A 328 -20.22 -10.59 4.47
N GLY A 329 -19.18 -10.84 3.66
CA GLY A 329 -17.87 -11.26 4.15
C GLY A 329 -17.23 -10.26 5.10
N VAL A 330 -17.18 -8.96 4.75
CA VAL A 330 -16.64 -7.92 5.65
C VAL A 330 -17.50 -7.76 6.90
N HIS A 331 -18.83 -7.79 6.78
CA HIS A 331 -19.70 -7.75 7.94
C HIS A 331 -19.45 -8.91 8.91
N ALA A 332 -19.28 -10.13 8.40
CA ALA A 332 -18.94 -11.31 9.20
C ALA A 332 -17.58 -11.18 9.89
N LEU A 333 -16.56 -10.62 9.20
CA LEU A 333 -15.27 -10.30 9.82
C LEU A 333 -15.43 -9.30 10.96
N THR A 334 -16.20 -8.23 10.77
CA THR A 334 -16.45 -7.19 11.77
C THR A 334 -17.15 -7.76 13.00
N VAL A 335 -18.21 -8.57 12.82
CA VAL A 335 -18.92 -9.23 13.94
C VAL A 335 -17.97 -10.11 14.75
N GLN A 336 -17.12 -10.88 14.07
CA GLN A 336 -16.17 -11.75 14.75
C GLN A 336 -15.04 -10.97 15.44
N ARG A 337 -14.55 -9.88 14.85
CA ARG A 337 -13.54 -8.98 15.43
C ARG A 337 -13.94 -8.44 16.79
N GLN A 338 -15.23 -8.12 17.00
CA GLN A 338 -15.71 -7.60 18.29
C GLN A 338 -15.46 -8.56 19.46
N ARG A 339 -15.31 -9.86 19.19
CA ARG A 339 -15.00 -10.89 20.19
C ARG A 339 -13.49 -11.06 20.45
N TRP A 340 -12.64 -10.36 19.71
CA TRP A 340 -11.17 -10.54 19.69
C TRP A 340 -10.40 -9.23 19.98
N LEU A 341 -11.02 -8.30 20.72
CA LEU A 341 -10.42 -6.98 21.01
C LEU A 341 -9.46 -6.98 22.21
N SER A 342 -9.27 -8.09 22.92
CA SER A 342 -8.27 -8.19 23.97
C SER A 342 -6.84 -8.14 23.40
N PRO A 343 -5.85 -7.53 24.07
CA PRO A 343 -4.51 -7.31 23.54
C PRO A 343 -3.83 -8.56 22.95
N ASP A 344 -3.97 -9.73 23.59
CA ASP A 344 -3.38 -11.00 23.14
C ASP A 344 -4.02 -11.56 21.84
N LEU A 345 -5.23 -11.13 21.51
CA LEU A 345 -6.01 -11.60 20.35
C LEU A 345 -5.96 -10.65 19.16
N LEU A 346 -5.61 -9.37 19.36
CA LEU A 346 -5.57 -8.36 18.30
C LEU A 346 -4.66 -8.75 17.13
N VAL A 347 -3.45 -9.24 17.42
CA VAL A 347 -2.52 -9.71 16.38
C VAL A 347 -3.09 -10.92 15.64
N ARG A 348 -3.83 -11.80 16.32
CA ARG A 348 -4.46 -12.97 15.69
C ARG A 348 -5.63 -12.54 14.80
N ALA A 349 -6.46 -11.60 15.25
CA ALA A 349 -7.52 -11.01 14.44
C ALA A 349 -6.94 -10.32 13.20
N ALA A 350 -5.82 -9.58 13.34
CA ALA A 350 -5.14 -8.96 12.21
C ALA A 350 -4.71 -9.98 11.14
N ARG A 351 -4.18 -11.15 11.55
CA ARG A 351 -3.86 -12.25 10.62
C ARG A 351 -5.10 -12.79 9.88
N HIS A 352 -6.28 -12.78 10.50
CA HIS A 352 -7.53 -13.16 9.83
C HIS A 352 -7.94 -12.15 8.76
N TYR A 353 -7.84 -10.85 9.05
CA TYR A 353 -8.07 -9.80 8.05
C TYR A 353 -7.08 -9.89 6.88
N GLU A 354 -5.82 -10.24 7.15
CA GLU A 354 -4.85 -10.52 6.08
C GLU A 354 -5.21 -11.75 5.26
N GLY A 355 -5.64 -12.84 5.91
CA GLY A 355 -6.16 -14.02 5.23
C GLY A 355 -7.33 -13.68 4.30
N ALA A 356 -8.25 -12.82 4.75
CA ALA A 356 -9.36 -12.35 3.95
C ALA A 356 -8.89 -11.50 2.77
N GLY A 357 -7.92 -10.61 2.98
CA GLY A 357 -7.26 -9.87 1.90
C GLY A 357 -6.59 -10.78 0.87
N GLN A 358 -5.96 -11.88 1.31
CA GLN A 358 -5.36 -12.88 0.43
C GLN A 358 -6.40 -13.64 -0.41
N VAL A 359 -7.59 -13.93 0.13
CA VAL A 359 -8.72 -14.48 -0.65
C VAL A 359 -9.09 -13.55 -1.80
N LEU A 360 -9.22 -12.24 -1.53
CA LEU A 360 -9.56 -11.25 -2.55
C LEU A 360 -8.44 -11.07 -3.58
N LEU A 361 -7.18 -11.03 -3.13
CA LEU A 361 -6.01 -10.96 -3.99
C LEU A 361 -5.95 -12.16 -4.95
N ARG A 362 -6.18 -13.36 -4.41
CA ARG A 362 -6.23 -14.61 -5.18
C ARG A 362 -7.33 -14.54 -6.25
N LYS A 363 -8.54 -14.12 -5.89
CA LYS A 363 -9.65 -13.95 -6.85
C LYS A 363 -9.32 -12.94 -7.95
N ALA A 364 -8.68 -11.82 -7.58
CA ALA A 364 -8.24 -10.82 -8.54
C ALA A 364 -7.27 -11.41 -9.58
N VAL A 365 -6.27 -12.19 -9.14
CA VAL A 365 -5.32 -12.85 -10.05
C VAL A 365 -5.98 -13.98 -10.85
N MET A 366 -6.87 -14.77 -10.25
CA MET A 366 -7.60 -15.86 -10.93
C MET A 366 -8.50 -15.35 -12.07
N SER A 367 -8.90 -14.08 -12.06
CA SER A 367 -9.61 -13.48 -13.19
C SER A 367 -8.82 -13.52 -14.51
N SER A 368 -7.50 -13.73 -14.46
CA SER A 368 -6.64 -13.98 -15.62
C SER A 368 -7.02 -15.25 -16.41
N GLN A 369 -7.82 -16.15 -15.82
CA GLN A 369 -8.35 -17.34 -16.50
C GLN A 369 -9.05 -17.02 -17.83
N ARG A 370 -9.63 -15.81 -17.98
CA ARG A 370 -10.27 -15.37 -19.22
C ARG A 370 -9.34 -15.33 -20.44
N PHE A 371 -8.02 -15.26 -20.21
CA PHE A 371 -7.01 -15.22 -21.27
C PHE A 371 -6.51 -16.60 -21.68
N ILE A 372 -7.03 -17.67 -21.05
CA ILE A 372 -6.66 -19.04 -21.38
C ILE A 372 -7.52 -19.51 -22.56
N SER A 373 -6.87 -19.81 -23.68
CA SER A 373 -7.49 -20.42 -24.86
C SER A 373 -6.92 -21.80 -25.11
N ILE A 374 -7.79 -22.82 -25.07
CA ILE A 374 -7.41 -24.22 -25.34
C ILE A 374 -8.18 -24.71 -26.57
N GLY A 375 -7.43 -25.05 -27.63
CA GLY A 375 -7.99 -25.57 -28.88
C GLY A 375 -8.08 -27.09 -28.91
N GLN A 376 -8.68 -27.62 -29.98
CA GLN A 376 -8.69 -29.06 -30.25
C GLN A 376 -7.48 -29.47 -31.10
N GLY A 377 -6.89 -30.61 -30.75
CA GLY A 377 -5.70 -31.17 -31.39
C GLY A 377 -5.89 -32.62 -31.85
N LYS A 378 -4.80 -33.23 -32.32
CA LYS A 378 -4.80 -34.62 -32.80
C LYS A 378 -4.88 -35.63 -31.66
N VAL A 379 -5.46 -36.79 -31.99
CA VAL A 379 -5.50 -37.95 -31.10
C VAL A 379 -4.11 -38.56 -30.93
N GLN A 380 -3.60 -38.61 -29.69
CA GLN A 380 -2.40 -39.39 -29.38
C GLN A 380 -2.79 -40.83 -29.02
N PRO A 381 -2.22 -41.88 -29.61
CA PRO A 381 -2.43 -43.28 -29.20
C PRO A 381 -2.38 -43.52 -27.68
N LEU A 382 -3.15 -44.52 -27.22
CA LEU A 382 -3.05 -45.01 -25.84
C LEU A 382 -1.63 -45.51 -25.57
N GLY A 383 -1.11 -45.27 -24.36
CA GLY A 383 0.22 -45.66 -23.94
C GLY A 383 1.36 -44.76 -24.42
N GLN A 384 1.13 -43.84 -25.37
CA GLN A 384 2.18 -42.99 -25.91
C GLN A 384 2.53 -41.83 -24.97
N TRP A 385 3.81 -41.73 -24.61
CA TRP A 385 4.34 -40.62 -23.81
C TRP A 385 4.43 -39.32 -24.60
N GLN A 386 3.90 -38.26 -24.01
CA GLN A 386 4.09 -36.87 -24.44
C GLN A 386 5.02 -36.20 -23.44
N GLU A 387 6.23 -35.86 -23.89
CA GLU A 387 7.29 -35.35 -23.03
C GLU A 387 7.51 -33.85 -23.26
N VAL A 388 7.76 -33.12 -22.16
CA VAL A 388 8.03 -31.69 -22.14
C VAL A 388 9.22 -31.44 -21.23
N GLU A 389 10.23 -30.75 -21.76
CA GLU A 389 11.41 -30.31 -21.01
C GLU A 389 11.56 -28.80 -21.11
N CYS A 390 11.78 -28.17 -19.97
CA CYS A 390 11.89 -26.73 -19.80
C CYS A 390 13.29 -26.34 -19.29
N PRO A 391 13.82 -25.20 -19.77
CA PRO A 391 15.01 -24.59 -19.18
C PRO A 391 14.73 -24.09 -17.76
N ALA A 392 15.79 -23.81 -17.01
CA ALA A 392 15.69 -22.96 -15.83
C ALA A 392 15.56 -21.49 -16.25
N ARG A 393 15.38 -20.59 -15.28
CA ARG A 393 15.27 -19.15 -15.52
C ARG A 393 16.27 -18.38 -14.66
N LEU A 394 16.64 -17.17 -15.07
CA LEU A 394 17.33 -16.19 -14.22
C LEU A 394 16.68 -14.83 -14.43
N ASP A 395 16.41 -14.12 -13.34
CA ASP A 395 15.80 -12.78 -13.40
C ASP A 395 16.90 -11.74 -13.53
N LEU A 396 16.99 -11.05 -14.66
CA LEU A 396 18.00 -10.01 -14.83
C LEU A 396 17.56 -8.74 -14.08
N ALA A 397 16.25 -8.43 -14.16
CA ALA A 397 15.56 -7.43 -13.34
C ALA A 397 14.08 -7.84 -13.18
N GLY A 398 13.55 -7.91 -11.95
CA GLY A 398 12.22 -8.49 -11.69
C GLY A 398 11.50 -7.98 -10.42
N TRP A 399 10.54 -8.73 -9.88
CA TRP A 399 9.72 -8.45 -8.66
C TRP A 399 8.49 -7.56 -8.79
N SER A 400 8.41 -6.68 -9.79
CA SER A 400 7.19 -5.87 -10.02
C SER A 400 5.99 -6.70 -10.51
N ASP A 401 6.20 -7.99 -10.80
CA ASP A 401 5.18 -8.98 -11.15
C ASP A 401 4.38 -9.51 -9.94
N THR A 402 4.78 -9.14 -8.73
CA THR A 402 4.16 -9.61 -7.49
C THR A 402 2.77 -8.98 -7.29
N PRO A 403 1.67 -9.75 -7.15
CA PRO A 403 0.37 -9.21 -6.75
C PRO A 403 0.42 -8.65 -5.32
N PRO A 404 -0.23 -7.52 -5.02
CA PRO A 404 -1.11 -6.72 -5.89
C PRO A 404 -0.40 -5.71 -6.82
N ILE A 405 0.91 -5.49 -6.63
CA ILE A 405 1.72 -4.49 -7.38
C ILE A 405 1.50 -4.64 -8.89
N ALA A 406 1.54 -5.87 -9.38
CA ALA A 406 1.40 -6.20 -10.80
C ALA A 406 0.13 -5.67 -11.48
N PHE A 407 -0.99 -5.54 -10.75
CA PHE A 407 -2.26 -5.05 -11.31
C PHE A 407 -2.69 -3.68 -10.75
N GLU A 408 -2.09 -3.19 -9.67
CA GLU A 408 -2.34 -1.82 -9.16
C GLU A 408 -1.42 -0.78 -9.78
N HIS A 409 -0.15 -1.14 -10.00
CA HIS A 409 0.88 -0.25 -10.57
C HIS A 409 1.30 -0.69 -11.97
N GLY A 410 1.15 -1.98 -12.28
CA GLY A 410 1.73 -2.59 -13.47
C GLY A 410 3.13 -3.13 -13.17
N GLY A 411 3.53 -4.12 -13.96
CA GLY A 411 4.80 -4.83 -13.79
C GLY A 411 5.59 -4.91 -15.09
N SER A 412 6.91 -4.98 -14.94
CA SER A 412 7.86 -5.30 -16.00
C SER A 412 8.98 -6.16 -15.41
N VAL A 413 9.28 -7.28 -16.08
CA VAL A 413 10.34 -8.21 -15.69
C VAL A 413 11.14 -8.63 -16.91
N THR A 414 12.45 -8.40 -16.86
CA THR A 414 13.41 -8.87 -17.86
C THR A 414 14.15 -10.09 -17.31
N ASN A 415 14.00 -11.23 -17.98
CA ASN A 415 14.60 -12.49 -17.53
C ASN A 415 15.14 -13.31 -18.72
N VAL A 416 15.91 -14.35 -18.40
CA VAL A 416 16.56 -15.22 -19.38
C VAL A 416 16.28 -16.68 -19.06
N ALA A 417 16.00 -17.47 -20.10
CA ALA A 417 15.87 -18.91 -19.97
C ALA A 417 17.24 -19.56 -20.18
N VAL A 418 17.68 -20.40 -19.23
CA VAL A 418 19.02 -20.98 -19.22
C VAL A 418 18.97 -22.50 -19.16
N LYS A 419 19.85 -23.13 -19.93
CA LYS A 419 20.21 -24.53 -19.73
C LYS A 419 21.19 -24.61 -18.57
N VAL A 420 21.06 -25.62 -17.72
CA VAL A 420 22.01 -25.87 -16.63
C VAL A 420 22.84 -27.07 -17.07
N ASP A 421 24.16 -26.88 -17.14
CA ASP A 421 25.11 -27.88 -17.67
C ASP A 421 24.69 -28.46 -19.03
N GLY A 422 24.19 -27.59 -19.93
CA GLY A 422 23.74 -27.96 -21.28
C GLY A 422 22.38 -28.67 -21.33
N LYS A 423 21.74 -28.93 -20.20
CA LYS A 423 20.45 -29.64 -20.11
C LYS A 423 19.28 -28.73 -19.77
N ARG A 424 18.08 -29.23 -20.04
CA ARG A 424 16.81 -28.67 -19.57
C ARG A 424 16.39 -29.43 -18.32
N PRO A 425 16.69 -28.92 -17.11
CA PRO A 425 16.67 -29.73 -15.90
C PRO A 425 15.26 -29.97 -15.34
N ILE A 426 14.23 -29.36 -15.91
CA ILE A 426 12.84 -29.43 -15.43
C ILE A 426 12.03 -30.13 -16.50
N GLY A 427 11.28 -31.16 -16.15
CA GLY A 427 10.49 -31.88 -17.14
C GLY A 427 9.27 -32.60 -16.57
N ALA A 428 8.37 -32.90 -17.49
CA ALA A 428 7.16 -33.65 -17.25
C ALA A 428 6.81 -34.51 -18.45
N ARG A 429 6.13 -35.63 -18.20
CA ARG A 429 5.55 -36.45 -19.26
C ARG A 429 4.16 -36.93 -18.86
N ALA A 430 3.30 -37.09 -19.85
CA ALA A 430 1.97 -37.65 -19.65
C ALA A 430 1.62 -38.64 -20.75
N ARG A 431 0.86 -39.67 -20.41
CA ARG A 431 0.26 -40.61 -21.40
C ARG A 431 -1.15 -40.98 -20.99
N ARG A 432 -1.97 -41.35 -21.97
CA ARG A 432 -3.28 -41.96 -21.71
C ARG A 432 -3.10 -43.45 -21.43
N ILE A 433 -3.83 -43.98 -20.46
CA ILE A 433 -3.84 -45.40 -20.06
C ILE A 433 -5.25 -45.99 -20.18
N SER A 434 -5.36 -47.30 -20.32
CA SER A 434 -6.65 -47.99 -20.45
C SER A 434 -7.47 -47.93 -19.18
N GLU A 435 -6.82 -48.04 -18.03
CA GLU A 435 -7.45 -48.05 -16.72
C GLU A 435 -8.00 -46.64 -16.42
N PRO A 436 -9.28 -46.48 -16.04
CA PRO A 436 -9.90 -45.17 -15.81
C PRO A 436 -9.49 -44.59 -14.44
N ARG A 437 -8.19 -44.40 -14.23
CA ARG A 437 -7.59 -43.82 -13.02
C ARG A 437 -6.53 -42.78 -13.35
N LEU A 438 -6.12 -42.01 -12.35
CA LEU A 438 -4.95 -41.14 -12.47
C LEU A 438 -3.77 -41.75 -11.73
N LEU A 439 -2.62 -41.82 -12.41
CA LEU A 439 -1.36 -42.26 -11.81
C LEU A 439 -0.37 -41.11 -11.82
N LEU A 440 -0.07 -40.57 -10.63
CA LEU A 440 0.75 -39.39 -10.44
C LEU A 440 2.10 -39.82 -9.87
N VAL A 441 3.19 -39.53 -10.60
CA VAL A 441 4.55 -39.93 -10.23
C VAL A 441 5.43 -38.69 -10.14
N SER A 442 6.12 -38.52 -9.02
CA SER A 442 7.11 -37.45 -8.84
C SER A 442 8.48 -38.02 -8.55
N TYR A 443 9.49 -37.58 -9.30
CA TYR A 443 10.88 -37.97 -9.13
C TYR A 443 11.65 -36.87 -8.40
N THR A 444 12.20 -37.19 -7.23
CA THR A 444 13.13 -36.31 -6.50
C THR A 444 14.57 -36.72 -6.79
N GLY A 445 15.40 -35.79 -7.28
CA GLY A 445 16.81 -36.06 -7.60
C GLY A 445 17.07 -36.54 -9.03
N GLY A 446 16.21 -36.17 -9.97
CA GLY A 446 16.31 -36.54 -11.38
C GLY A 446 15.60 -37.85 -11.74
N ARG A 447 15.47 -38.12 -13.05
CA ARG A 447 14.65 -39.21 -13.60
C ARG A 447 15.29 -40.60 -13.49
N SER A 448 16.62 -40.68 -13.55
CA SER A 448 17.39 -41.96 -13.59
C SER A 448 17.99 -42.36 -12.25
N SER A 449 18.20 -41.41 -11.33
CA SER A 449 18.87 -41.59 -10.04
C SER A 449 18.01 -41.21 -8.84
N GLY A 450 16.77 -40.77 -9.08
CA GLY A 450 15.89 -40.22 -8.06
C GLY A 450 14.94 -41.23 -7.41
N ILE A 451 14.46 -40.89 -6.22
CA ILE A 451 13.37 -41.60 -5.55
C ILE A 451 12.05 -41.21 -6.22
N SER A 452 11.26 -42.20 -6.66
CA SER A 452 9.92 -41.98 -7.19
C SER A 452 8.88 -42.11 -6.07
N THR A 453 7.99 -41.12 -5.99
CA THR A 453 6.76 -41.22 -5.20
C THR A 453 5.60 -41.41 -6.16
N GLU A 454 4.88 -42.51 -6.00
CA GLU A 454 3.71 -42.84 -6.81
C GLU A 454 2.43 -42.59 -6.00
N THR A 455 1.43 -42.02 -6.65
CA THR A 455 0.12 -41.74 -6.04
C THR A 455 -0.95 -42.07 -7.07
N ALA A 456 -1.71 -43.14 -6.82
CA ALA A 456 -2.90 -43.46 -7.58
C ALA A 456 -4.09 -42.68 -7.02
N CYS A 457 -4.89 -42.09 -7.90
CA CYS A 457 -6.18 -41.47 -7.54
C CYS A 457 -7.28 -42.23 -8.29
N ASP A 458 -8.17 -42.87 -7.54
CA ASP A 458 -9.25 -43.71 -8.05
C ASP A 458 -10.64 -43.06 -7.82
N SER A 459 -10.71 -42.05 -6.94
CA SER A 459 -11.92 -41.28 -6.61
C SER A 459 -11.70 -39.77 -6.76
N LEU A 460 -12.79 -38.99 -6.76
CA LEU A 460 -12.69 -37.52 -6.75
C LEU A 460 -12.14 -37.00 -5.42
N ASP A 461 -12.41 -37.68 -4.31
CA ASP A 461 -11.94 -37.30 -2.97
C ASP A 461 -10.41 -37.34 -2.87
N ASP A 462 -9.76 -38.24 -3.63
CA ASP A 462 -8.30 -38.28 -3.75
C ASP A 462 -7.71 -36.99 -4.33
N LEU A 463 -8.52 -36.21 -5.07
CA LEU A 463 -8.15 -34.95 -5.70
C LEU A 463 -8.63 -33.71 -4.92
N THR A 464 -9.61 -33.84 -4.01
CA THR A 464 -10.13 -32.71 -3.24
C THR A 464 -9.12 -32.21 -2.21
N ASP A 465 -8.19 -33.06 -1.77
CA ASP A 465 -7.14 -32.69 -0.83
C ASP A 465 -5.81 -32.36 -1.53
N TYR A 466 -5.83 -31.33 -2.39
CA TYR A 466 -4.61 -30.72 -2.94
C TYR A 466 -3.84 -29.90 -1.89
N SER A 467 -4.37 -29.75 -0.68
CA SER A 467 -3.75 -29.04 0.44
C SER A 467 -2.80 -29.91 1.28
N GLN A 468 -2.89 -31.24 1.14
CA GLN A 468 -2.04 -32.20 1.84
C GLN A 468 -0.80 -32.65 1.05
N PRO A 469 0.26 -33.14 1.73
CA PRO A 469 1.61 -33.20 1.17
C PRO A 469 1.81 -34.21 0.03
N HIS A 470 0.83 -35.06 -0.30
CA HIS A 470 0.93 -36.07 -1.33
C HIS A 470 0.63 -35.52 -2.72
N ALA A 471 1.68 -35.15 -3.45
CA ALA A 471 1.64 -34.70 -4.85
C ALA A 471 0.68 -33.52 -5.17
N PRO A 472 0.67 -32.43 -4.36
CA PRO A 472 -0.32 -31.35 -4.48
C PRO A 472 -0.32 -30.68 -5.87
N LEU A 473 0.86 -30.44 -6.44
CA LEU A 473 1.00 -29.85 -7.77
C LEU A 473 0.38 -30.72 -8.88
N LEU A 474 0.62 -32.03 -8.86
CA LEU A 474 0.12 -32.96 -9.86
C LEU A 474 -1.42 -33.04 -9.80
N LYS A 475 -1.99 -33.11 -8.59
CA LYS A 475 -3.45 -33.07 -8.38
C LYS A 475 -4.06 -31.77 -8.89
N ALA A 476 -3.46 -30.62 -8.54
CA ALA A 476 -3.92 -29.32 -9.02
C ALA A 476 -3.87 -29.19 -10.54
N VAL A 477 -2.85 -29.75 -11.21
CA VAL A 477 -2.81 -29.80 -12.68
C VAL A 477 -3.98 -30.60 -13.25
N CYS A 478 -4.36 -31.74 -12.67
CA CYS A 478 -5.51 -32.52 -13.14
C CYS A 478 -6.82 -31.70 -13.09
N VAL A 479 -7.01 -30.91 -12.04
CA VAL A 479 -8.19 -30.04 -11.90
C VAL A 479 -8.09 -28.82 -12.83
N CYS A 480 -6.98 -28.06 -12.78
CA CYS A 480 -6.79 -26.83 -13.54
C CYS A 480 -6.80 -27.04 -15.05
N SER A 481 -6.20 -28.15 -15.51
CA SER A 481 -6.23 -28.48 -16.92
C SER A 481 -7.63 -28.86 -17.40
N GLY A 482 -8.63 -29.05 -16.53
CA GLY A 482 -9.94 -29.58 -16.89
C GLY A 482 -9.93 -31.06 -17.27
N LEU A 483 -8.85 -31.79 -16.93
CA LEU A 483 -8.81 -33.25 -17.07
C LEU A 483 -9.93 -33.90 -16.22
N VAL A 484 -10.18 -33.34 -15.04
CA VAL A 484 -11.25 -33.72 -14.11
C VAL A 484 -11.98 -32.47 -13.64
N SER A 485 -13.29 -32.58 -13.42
CA SER A 485 -14.10 -31.55 -12.77
C SER A 485 -14.58 -32.05 -11.41
N LEU A 486 -14.16 -31.36 -10.34
CA LEU A 486 -14.57 -31.69 -8.97
C LEU A 486 -16.03 -31.35 -8.68
N THR A 487 -16.65 -30.44 -9.45
CA THR A 487 -18.05 -30.04 -9.31
C THR A 487 -19.03 -30.93 -10.07
N SER A 488 -18.52 -31.92 -10.81
CA SER A 488 -19.33 -32.86 -11.58
C SER A 488 -19.98 -33.91 -10.66
N GLN A 489 -21.20 -34.33 -10.99
CA GLN A 489 -21.91 -35.43 -10.32
C GLN A 489 -21.38 -36.81 -10.74
N HIS A 490 -20.58 -36.89 -11.81
CA HIS A 490 -20.02 -38.15 -12.31
C HIS A 490 -18.74 -38.55 -11.56
N PRO A 491 -18.59 -39.83 -11.14
CA PRO A 491 -17.35 -40.33 -10.54
C PRO A 491 -16.12 -40.15 -11.45
N LEU A 492 -14.93 -40.12 -10.85
CA LEU A 492 -13.65 -39.89 -11.55
C LEU A 492 -13.51 -40.80 -12.78
N GLY A 493 -13.67 -42.12 -12.62
CA GLY A 493 -13.51 -43.07 -13.71
C GLY A 493 -14.47 -42.85 -14.88
N HIS A 494 -15.70 -42.42 -14.61
CA HIS A 494 -16.68 -42.09 -15.65
C HIS A 494 -16.24 -40.87 -16.45
N GLN A 495 -15.81 -39.79 -15.76
CA GLN A 495 -15.30 -38.59 -16.43
C GLN A 495 -14.10 -38.90 -17.33
N LEU A 496 -13.18 -39.74 -16.84
CA LEU A 496 -11.98 -40.12 -17.59
C LEU A 496 -12.30 -40.96 -18.82
N MET A 497 -13.18 -41.96 -18.67
CA MET A 497 -13.58 -42.83 -19.78
C MET A 497 -14.35 -42.05 -20.85
N GLU A 498 -15.35 -41.25 -20.45
CA GLU A 498 -16.21 -40.51 -21.38
C GLU A 498 -15.43 -39.46 -22.17
N ARG A 499 -14.57 -38.68 -21.51
CA ARG A 499 -13.87 -37.56 -22.15
C ARG A 499 -12.59 -38.00 -22.86
N TRP A 500 -11.87 -38.96 -22.29
CA TRP A 500 -10.49 -39.26 -22.71
C TRP A 500 -10.30 -40.71 -23.17
N GLY A 501 -11.31 -41.58 -23.03
CA GLY A 501 -11.26 -42.99 -23.43
C GLY A 501 -10.36 -43.86 -22.53
N GLY A 502 -10.14 -43.43 -21.29
CA GLY A 502 -9.25 -44.08 -20.33
C GLY A 502 -8.67 -43.07 -19.32
N GLY A 503 -7.79 -43.54 -18.45
CA GLY A 503 -7.10 -42.72 -17.46
C GLY A 503 -5.87 -41.99 -18.00
N VAL A 504 -5.14 -41.33 -17.10
CA VAL A 504 -3.91 -40.61 -17.44
C VAL A 504 -2.82 -40.86 -16.41
N GLU A 505 -1.62 -41.13 -16.88
CA GLU A 505 -0.41 -41.24 -16.08
C GLU A 505 0.46 -39.98 -16.29
N LEU A 506 0.78 -39.27 -15.21
CA LEU A 506 1.56 -38.03 -15.18
C LEU A 506 2.82 -38.21 -14.37
N HIS A 507 3.96 -37.82 -14.93
CA HIS A 507 5.26 -37.89 -14.30
C HIS A 507 5.90 -36.50 -14.27
N SER A 508 6.53 -36.13 -13.16
CA SER A 508 7.27 -34.87 -12.99
C SER A 508 8.68 -35.11 -12.45
N TRP A 509 9.67 -34.35 -12.90
CA TRP A 509 11.04 -34.40 -12.37
C TRP A 509 11.71 -33.03 -12.39
N SER A 510 12.69 -32.86 -11.50
CA SER A 510 13.66 -31.77 -11.56
C SER A 510 15.05 -32.29 -11.19
N GLU A 511 16.04 -31.95 -12.00
CA GLU A 511 17.47 -32.16 -11.72
C GLU A 511 18.05 -31.05 -10.82
N LEU A 512 17.30 -29.96 -10.58
CA LEU A 512 17.71 -28.91 -9.67
C LEU A 512 17.29 -29.25 -8.23
N PRO A 513 18.11 -28.89 -7.22
CA PRO A 513 17.74 -29.06 -5.81
C PRO A 513 16.38 -28.43 -5.48
N THR A 514 15.61 -29.09 -4.61
CA THR A 514 14.39 -28.51 -4.05
C THR A 514 14.71 -27.21 -3.31
N GLY A 515 13.91 -26.16 -3.52
CA GLY A 515 14.20 -24.84 -2.95
C GLY A 515 15.34 -24.10 -3.66
N SER A 516 15.67 -24.48 -4.90
CA SER A 516 16.58 -23.75 -5.78
C SER A 516 16.07 -22.37 -6.20
N GLY A 517 14.76 -22.11 -6.04
CA GLY A 517 14.10 -20.88 -6.47
C GLY A 517 13.82 -20.83 -7.98
N LEU A 518 13.92 -21.97 -8.68
CA LEU A 518 13.93 -22.02 -10.15
C LEU A 518 12.94 -23.02 -10.76
N THR A 519 12.08 -23.70 -9.98
CA THR A 519 11.47 -24.96 -10.45
C THR A 519 9.95 -25.04 -10.44
N SER A 520 9.23 -24.53 -9.42
CA SER A 520 7.82 -24.89 -9.18
C SER A 520 6.86 -24.47 -10.30
N SER A 521 6.84 -23.19 -10.68
CA SER A 521 5.93 -22.65 -11.70
C SER A 521 6.24 -23.19 -13.09
N ILE A 522 7.52 -23.40 -13.37
CA ILE A 522 7.99 -23.97 -14.64
C ILE A 522 7.56 -25.43 -14.75
N LEU A 523 7.66 -26.19 -13.66
CA LEU A 523 7.20 -27.57 -13.60
C LEU A 523 5.67 -27.67 -13.78
N ALA A 524 4.91 -26.72 -13.21
CA ALA A 524 3.47 -26.61 -13.45
C ALA A 524 3.14 -26.42 -14.93
N GLY A 525 3.87 -25.52 -15.61
CA GLY A 525 3.70 -25.29 -17.04
C GLY A 525 4.10 -26.50 -17.89
N ALA A 526 5.18 -27.21 -17.54
CA ALA A 526 5.58 -28.46 -18.20
C ALA A 526 4.51 -29.54 -18.06
N LEU A 527 3.90 -29.68 -16.87
CA LEU A 527 2.83 -30.63 -16.60
C LEU A 527 1.55 -30.29 -17.37
N LEU A 528 1.11 -29.03 -17.35
CA LEU A 528 -0.05 -28.58 -18.14
C LEU A 528 0.17 -28.84 -19.64
N ALA A 529 1.35 -28.50 -20.15
CA ALA A 529 1.73 -28.78 -21.53
C ALA A 529 1.69 -30.28 -21.86
N ALA A 530 2.21 -31.14 -21.00
CA ALA A 530 2.20 -32.60 -21.19
C ALA A 530 0.76 -33.14 -21.20
N VAL A 531 -0.09 -32.68 -20.28
CA VAL A 531 -1.52 -33.04 -20.23
C VAL A 531 -2.24 -32.60 -21.48
N TYR A 532 -2.10 -31.34 -21.91
CA TYR A 532 -2.78 -30.86 -23.12
C TYR A 532 -2.37 -31.66 -24.36
N ARG A 533 -1.07 -31.94 -24.52
CA ARG A 533 -0.55 -32.78 -25.62
C ARG A 533 -1.13 -34.18 -25.61
N CYS A 534 -1.29 -34.82 -24.44
CA CYS A 534 -1.82 -36.19 -24.36
C CYS A 534 -3.36 -36.26 -24.47
N THR A 535 -4.07 -35.18 -24.13
CA THR A 535 -5.55 -35.11 -24.09
C THR A 535 -6.18 -34.47 -25.34
N ARG A 536 -5.52 -34.52 -26.49
CA ARG A 536 -6.03 -33.96 -27.78
C ARG A 536 -6.31 -32.45 -27.72
N ARG A 537 -5.52 -31.69 -26.96
CA ARG A 537 -5.71 -30.26 -26.78
C ARG A 537 -4.49 -29.48 -27.28
N THR A 538 -4.74 -28.35 -27.92
CA THR A 538 -3.71 -27.40 -28.35
C THR A 538 -3.75 -26.16 -27.47
N TYR A 539 -2.59 -25.52 -27.32
CA TYR A 539 -2.42 -24.33 -26.51
C TYR A 539 -1.32 -23.47 -27.14
N ASP A 540 -1.42 -22.16 -26.94
CA ASP A 540 -0.33 -21.24 -27.19
C ASP A 540 0.41 -20.91 -25.89
N THR A 541 1.56 -20.24 -25.99
CA THR A 541 2.41 -19.94 -24.83
C THR A 541 1.78 -18.91 -23.89
N ASP A 542 1.00 -17.96 -24.41
CA ASP A 542 0.29 -16.95 -23.62
C ASP A 542 -0.79 -17.62 -22.77
N SER A 543 -1.60 -18.49 -23.37
CA SER A 543 -2.59 -19.31 -22.66
C SER A 543 -1.95 -20.18 -21.58
N LEU A 544 -0.77 -20.76 -21.84
CA LEU A 544 -0.05 -21.57 -20.85
C LEU A 544 0.48 -20.73 -19.67
N ILE A 545 0.99 -19.53 -19.92
CA ILE A 545 1.43 -18.59 -18.87
C ILE A 545 0.27 -18.24 -17.94
N HIS A 546 -0.90 -17.88 -18.51
CA HIS A 546 -2.08 -17.55 -17.72
C HIS A 546 -2.67 -18.79 -17.02
N ALA A 547 -2.58 -19.98 -17.61
CA ALA A 547 -2.98 -21.23 -16.96
C ALA A 547 -2.10 -21.58 -15.75
N VAL A 548 -0.78 -21.34 -15.82
CA VAL A 548 0.10 -21.47 -14.66
C VAL A 548 -0.24 -20.42 -13.61
N LEU A 549 -0.45 -19.16 -14.01
CA LEU A 549 -0.82 -18.08 -13.09
C LEU A 549 -2.10 -18.42 -12.31
N TYR A 550 -3.12 -18.96 -13.00
CA TYR A 550 -4.35 -19.44 -12.38
C TYR A 550 -4.11 -20.63 -11.45
N LEU A 551 -3.37 -21.65 -11.92
CA LEU A 551 -3.08 -22.86 -11.15
C LEU A 551 -2.34 -22.55 -9.86
N GLU A 552 -1.36 -21.66 -9.92
CA GLU A 552 -0.61 -21.27 -8.74
C GLU A 552 -1.55 -20.72 -7.68
N GLN A 553 -2.46 -19.82 -8.03
CA GLN A 553 -3.41 -19.27 -7.06
C GLN A 553 -4.23 -20.35 -6.32
N ILE A 554 -4.47 -21.52 -6.92
CA ILE A 554 -5.13 -22.65 -6.24
C ILE A 554 -4.23 -23.29 -5.17
N LEU A 555 -2.93 -23.39 -5.43
CA LEU A 555 -1.94 -23.98 -4.54
C LEU A 555 -1.41 -22.98 -3.50
N THR A 556 -0.96 -21.82 -3.96
CA THR A 556 -0.27 -20.76 -3.23
C THR A 556 -0.34 -19.42 -3.97
N THR A 557 -0.30 -18.28 -3.29
CA THR A 557 -0.19 -16.99 -3.97
C THR A 557 1.22 -16.77 -4.54
N GLY A 558 1.33 -16.53 -5.85
CA GLY A 558 2.58 -16.27 -6.58
C GLY A 558 2.48 -15.13 -7.61
N GLY A 559 3.63 -14.73 -8.14
CA GLY A 559 3.77 -13.75 -9.24
C GLY A 559 3.66 -14.39 -10.63
N TRP A 560 4.09 -13.67 -11.66
CA TRP A 560 4.06 -14.18 -13.05
C TRP A 560 5.43 -14.32 -13.72
N GLN A 561 6.52 -13.86 -13.09
CA GLN A 561 7.85 -13.89 -13.70
C GLN A 561 8.36 -15.31 -13.96
N ASP A 562 7.98 -16.27 -13.11
CA ASP A 562 8.56 -17.61 -13.14
C ASP A 562 8.15 -18.38 -14.40
N GLN A 563 6.86 -18.35 -14.70
CA GLN A 563 6.29 -18.98 -15.89
C GLN A 563 6.71 -18.26 -17.17
N VAL A 564 6.79 -16.93 -17.17
CA VAL A 564 7.37 -16.19 -18.31
C VAL A 564 8.83 -16.61 -18.51
N GLY A 565 9.57 -16.73 -17.42
CA GLY A 565 10.99 -17.08 -17.38
C GLY A 565 11.31 -18.46 -17.95
N GLY A 566 10.50 -19.48 -17.62
CA GLY A 566 10.77 -20.86 -18.03
C GLY A 566 10.03 -21.36 -19.26
N LEU A 567 8.86 -20.79 -19.59
CA LEU A 567 8.05 -21.24 -20.73
C LEU A 567 8.44 -20.53 -22.03
N VAL A 568 9.08 -19.37 -21.94
CA VAL A 568 9.57 -18.61 -23.10
C VAL A 568 11.09 -18.71 -23.15
N GLY A 569 11.62 -19.20 -24.27
CA GLY A 569 13.07 -19.31 -24.47
C GLY A 569 13.76 -17.96 -24.68
N GLY A 570 15.09 -17.94 -24.48
CA GLY A 570 15.93 -16.78 -24.69
C GLY A 570 15.74 -15.69 -23.62
N VAL A 571 16.19 -14.48 -23.96
CA VAL A 571 15.96 -13.25 -23.17
C VAL A 571 14.63 -12.63 -23.60
N LYS A 572 13.84 -12.20 -22.62
CA LYS A 572 12.52 -11.63 -22.86
C LYS A 572 12.15 -10.63 -21.77
N VAL A 573 11.18 -9.80 -22.11
CA VAL A 573 10.53 -8.85 -21.21
C VAL A 573 9.06 -9.24 -21.10
N GLY A 574 8.61 -9.56 -19.89
CA GLY A 574 7.19 -9.67 -19.56
C GLY A 574 6.67 -8.34 -19.03
N ARG A 575 5.44 -7.95 -19.39
CA ARG A 575 4.80 -6.72 -18.92
C ARG A 575 3.34 -6.96 -18.54
N SER A 576 2.87 -6.23 -17.53
CA SER A 576 1.44 -6.14 -17.17
C SER A 576 1.03 -4.69 -16.98
N ARG A 577 -0.21 -4.37 -17.34
CA ARG A 577 -0.81 -3.05 -17.07
C ARG A 577 -1.37 -3.00 -15.65
N ALA A 578 -1.51 -1.78 -15.12
CA ALA A 578 -2.22 -1.47 -13.88
C ALA A 578 -3.74 -1.69 -14.03
N SER A 579 -4.17 -2.92 -14.30
CA SER A 579 -5.56 -3.24 -14.53
C SER A 579 -5.87 -4.70 -14.21
N LEU A 580 -7.11 -4.94 -13.78
CA LEU A 580 -7.71 -6.26 -13.74
C LEU A 580 -8.69 -6.44 -14.91
N PRO A 581 -8.91 -7.69 -15.36
CA PRO A 581 -8.11 -8.88 -15.10
C PRO A 581 -6.65 -8.78 -15.56
N LEU A 582 -5.74 -9.34 -14.74
CA LEU A 582 -4.29 -9.28 -14.94
C LEU A 582 -3.90 -10.02 -16.23
N GLN A 583 -3.37 -9.27 -17.20
CA GLN A 583 -2.86 -9.79 -18.46
C GLN A 583 -1.34 -9.61 -18.51
N VAL A 584 -0.64 -10.67 -18.87
CA VAL A 584 0.82 -10.66 -19.09
C VAL A 584 1.09 -10.66 -20.59
N GLN A 585 1.94 -9.75 -21.04
CA GLN A 585 2.40 -9.70 -22.43
C GLN A 585 3.91 -9.95 -22.47
N VAL A 586 4.35 -10.85 -23.34
CA VAL A 586 5.77 -11.23 -23.43
C VAL A 586 6.36 -10.81 -24.76
N GLN A 587 7.48 -10.10 -24.71
CA GLN A 587 8.29 -9.73 -25.86
C GLN A 587 9.64 -10.44 -25.78
N ARG A 588 9.95 -11.28 -26.76
CA ARG A 588 11.31 -11.86 -26.90
C ARG A 588 12.27 -10.81 -27.45
N LEU A 589 13.46 -10.75 -26.89
CA LEU A 589 14.52 -9.85 -27.36
C LEU A 589 15.43 -10.61 -28.35
N SER A 590 15.64 -10.00 -29.52
CA SER A 590 16.63 -10.48 -30.49
C SER A 590 17.99 -9.90 -30.11
N LEU A 591 18.85 -10.74 -29.55
CA LEU A 591 20.19 -10.33 -29.13
C LEU A 591 21.16 -10.38 -30.32
N PRO A 592 22.14 -9.46 -30.41
CA PRO A 592 23.29 -9.63 -31.28
C PRO A 592 24.03 -10.93 -30.98
N GLU A 593 24.57 -11.61 -32.00
CA GLU A 593 25.31 -12.86 -31.82
C GLU A 593 26.53 -12.68 -30.91
N GLU A 594 27.27 -11.58 -31.10
CA GLU A 594 28.41 -11.22 -30.26
C GLU A 594 28.01 -11.06 -28.78
N PHE A 595 26.87 -10.41 -28.51
CA PHE A 595 26.36 -10.24 -27.16
C PHE A 595 25.95 -11.59 -26.54
N SER A 596 25.29 -12.45 -27.32
CA SER A 596 24.88 -13.78 -26.87
C SER A 596 26.07 -14.64 -26.47
N LEU A 597 27.13 -14.63 -27.28
CA LEU A 597 28.38 -15.33 -27.00
C LEU A 597 29.08 -14.75 -25.77
N ALA A 598 29.12 -13.43 -25.65
CA ALA A 598 29.72 -12.76 -24.50
C ALA A 598 28.94 -13.09 -23.21
N LEU A 599 27.60 -13.07 -23.26
CA LEU A 599 26.77 -13.46 -22.11
C LEU A 599 27.05 -14.91 -21.68
N GLU A 600 27.15 -15.85 -22.63
CA GLU A 600 27.47 -17.25 -22.33
C GLU A 600 28.85 -17.42 -21.68
N GLN A 601 29.84 -16.63 -22.10
CA GLN A 601 31.20 -16.70 -21.55
C GLN A 601 31.33 -16.05 -20.17
N HIS A 602 30.43 -15.14 -19.80
CA HIS A 602 30.51 -14.37 -18.56
C HIS A 602 29.49 -14.80 -17.50
N LEU A 603 28.39 -15.47 -17.88
CA LEU A 603 27.33 -15.85 -16.96
C LEU A 603 27.65 -17.18 -16.27
N LEU A 604 27.78 -17.16 -14.94
CA LEU A 604 28.00 -18.34 -14.12
C LEU A 604 26.86 -18.56 -13.13
N LEU A 605 26.55 -19.83 -12.86
CA LEU A 605 25.57 -20.25 -11.87
C LEU A 605 26.27 -21.04 -10.76
N VAL A 606 26.15 -20.57 -9.52
CA VAL A 606 26.83 -21.12 -8.33
C VAL A 606 25.78 -21.56 -7.32
N TYR A 607 25.81 -22.84 -6.92
CA TYR A 607 24.94 -23.32 -5.86
C TYR A 607 25.50 -22.92 -4.49
N THR A 608 24.70 -22.24 -3.68
CA THR A 608 25.14 -21.71 -2.37
C THR A 608 25.22 -22.77 -1.27
N GLY A 609 24.82 -24.01 -1.52
CA GLY A 609 24.73 -25.08 -0.52
C GLY A 609 23.59 -24.94 0.49
N LYS A 610 22.92 -23.78 0.54
CA LYS A 610 21.75 -23.55 1.38
C LYS A 610 20.48 -23.74 0.58
N THR A 611 19.63 -24.69 0.99
CA THR A 611 18.27 -24.76 0.49
C THR A 611 17.40 -23.79 1.28
N ARG A 612 16.50 -23.08 0.58
CA ARG A 612 15.39 -22.40 1.23
C ARG A 612 14.10 -22.86 0.58
N LEU A 613 13.20 -23.40 1.40
CA LEU A 613 11.82 -23.53 0.98
C LEU A 613 11.23 -22.12 0.87
N ALA A 614 10.78 -21.73 -0.33
CA ALA A 614 9.99 -20.52 -0.56
C ALA A 614 8.64 -20.53 0.21
N ARG A 615 8.39 -21.57 1.01
CA ARG A 615 7.21 -21.78 1.85
C ARG A 615 7.06 -20.77 2.99
N ASN A 616 8.05 -19.89 3.20
CA ASN A 616 7.89 -18.76 4.11
C ASN A 616 7.09 -17.65 3.41
N LEU A 617 5.76 -17.87 3.33
CA LEU A 617 4.68 -16.90 3.07
C LEU A 617 4.93 -15.52 3.71
N LEU A 618 5.73 -15.49 4.78
CA LEU A 618 6.12 -14.30 5.52
C LEU A 618 6.71 -13.19 4.63
N GLN A 619 7.61 -13.52 3.70
CA GLN A 619 8.23 -12.47 2.87
C GLN A 619 7.26 -11.84 1.89
N LEU A 620 6.44 -12.66 1.23
CA LEU A 620 5.40 -12.15 0.34
C LEU A 620 4.36 -11.37 1.13
N GLN A 621 3.99 -11.83 2.33
CA GLN A 621 3.12 -11.10 3.25
C GLN A 621 3.70 -9.74 3.62
N ASP A 622 4.99 -9.64 3.93
CA ASP A 622 5.66 -8.37 4.26
C ASP A 622 5.68 -7.40 3.07
N VAL A 623 5.90 -7.90 1.85
CA VAL A 623 5.78 -7.11 0.61
C VAL A 623 4.35 -6.58 0.45
N VAL A 624 3.35 -7.45 0.57
CA VAL A 624 1.94 -7.10 0.40
C VAL A 624 1.49 -6.08 1.46
N ARG A 625 1.90 -6.28 2.73
CA ARG A 625 1.65 -5.32 3.84
C ARG A 625 2.24 -3.96 3.51
N SER A 626 3.54 -3.92 3.22
CA SER A 626 4.27 -2.69 2.93
C SER A 626 3.66 -1.92 1.75
N TRP A 627 3.21 -2.65 0.73
CA TRP A 627 2.52 -2.08 -0.42
C TRP A 627 1.15 -1.52 -0.06
N TYR A 628 0.30 -2.27 0.67
CA TYR A 628 -1.04 -1.79 1.05
C TYR A 628 -1.01 -0.63 2.04
N SER A 629 -0.02 -0.61 2.93
CA SER A 629 0.27 0.53 3.79
C SER A 629 0.83 1.73 3.02
N ARG A 630 1.22 1.56 1.74
CA ARG A 630 1.89 2.54 0.88
C ARG A 630 3.14 3.14 1.52
N LEU A 631 4.01 2.29 2.06
CA LEU A 631 5.31 2.74 2.56
C LEU A 631 6.06 3.49 1.44
N PRO A 632 6.57 4.71 1.67
CA PRO A 632 7.19 5.51 0.60
C PRO A 632 8.34 4.79 -0.11
N SER A 633 9.18 4.08 0.65
CA SER A 633 10.27 3.27 0.10
C SER A 633 9.77 2.14 -0.80
N MET A 634 8.64 1.52 -0.47
CA MET A 634 8.05 0.43 -1.25
C MET A 634 7.42 0.94 -2.55
N VAL A 635 6.69 2.06 -2.49
CA VAL A 635 6.08 2.70 -3.67
C VAL A 635 7.16 3.17 -4.64
N GLN A 636 8.18 3.88 -4.14
CA GLN A 636 9.31 4.33 -4.95
C GLN A 636 10.06 3.15 -5.56
N ASN A 637 10.32 2.09 -4.78
CA ASN A 637 11.03 0.92 -5.28
C ASN A 637 10.23 0.19 -6.38
N ALA A 638 8.91 0.08 -6.27
CA ALA A 638 8.07 -0.53 -7.31
C ALA A 638 8.18 0.21 -8.66
N GLN A 639 8.18 1.55 -8.64
CA GLN A 639 8.43 2.37 -9.83
C GLN A 639 9.83 2.10 -10.40
N GLN A 640 10.84 2.10 -9.53
CA GLN A 640 12.23 1.86 -9.93
C GLN A 640 12.48 0.44 -10.46
N LEU A 641 11.75 -0.57 -9.98
CA LEU A 641 11.81 -1.95 -10.49
C LEU A 641 11.38 -2.01 -11.96
N VAL A 642 10.28 -1.35 -12.30
CA VAL A 642 9.79 -1.28 -13.70
C VAL A 642 10.81 -0.55 -14.58
N CYS A 643 11.32 0.60 -14.14
CA CYS A 643 12.34 1.35 -14.88
C CYS A 643 13.61 0.51 -15.11
N ASN A 644 14.10 -0.17 -14.07
CA ASN A 644 15.30 -1.02 -14.17
C ASN A 644 15.07 -2.22 -15.09
N SER A 645 13.87 -2.81 -15.10
CA SER A 645 13.52 -3.87 -16.06
C SER A 645 13.62 -3.42 -17.52
N GLU A 646 13.06 -2.26 -17.85
CA GLU A 646 13.14 -1.70 -19.21
C GLU A 646 14.56 -1.29 -19.60
N GLU A 647 15.34 -0.78 -18.64
CA GLU A 647 16.75 -0.48 -18.86
C GLU A 647 17.58 -1.75 -19.07
N CYS A 648 17.31 -2.79 -18.29
CA CYS A 648 17.93 -4.10 -18.44
C CYS A 648 17.66 -4.69 -19.82
N ALA A 649 16.43 -4.57 -20.33
CA ALA A 649 16.09 -5.02 -21.68
C ALA A 649 16.92 -4.30 -22.76
N ARG A 650 17.14 -3.00 -22.61
CA ARG A 650 18.02 -2.21 -23.51
C ARG A 650 19.49 -2.62 -23.35
N ALA A 651 19.94 -2.88 -22.12
CA ALA A 651 21.32 -3.32 -21.87
C ALA A 651 21.63 -4.67 -22.52
N CYS A 652 20.65 -5.58 -22.59
CA CYS A 652 20.79 -6.88 -23.26
C CYS A 652 21.09 -6.78 -24.77
N VAL A 653 20.87 -5.63 -25.41
CA VAL A 653 21.19 -5.44 -26.84
C VAL A 653 22.37 -4.49 -27.07
N ASP A 654 23.03 -4.04 -26.00
CA ASP A 654 24.02 -2.97 -26.02
C ASP A 654 25.33 -3.38 -25.32
N SER A 655 25.33 -3.57 -24.00
CA SER A 655 26.57 -3.73 -23.22
C SER A 655 26.40 -4.63 -21.99
N LEU A 656 27.35 -5.56 -21.82
CA LEU A 656 27.43 -6.41 -20.63
C LEU A 656 27.67 -5.61 -19.35
N SER A 657 28.43 -4.51 -19.42
CA SER A 657 28.68 -3.66 -18.24
C SER A 657 27.37 -3.06 -17.72
N ARG A 658 26.56 -2.51 -18.64
CA ARG A 658 25.23 -1.97 -18.30
C ARG A 658 24.29 -3.04 -17.77
N LEU A 659 24.37 -4.26 -18.31
CA LEU A 659 23.61 -5.40 -17.79
C LEU A 659 24.02 -5.74 -16.34
N GLY A 660 25.32 -5.71 -16.03
CA GLY A 660 25.86 -5.88 -14.69
C GLY A 660 25.33 -4.82 -13.71
N GLU A 661 25.30 -3.56 -14.11
CA GLU A 661 24.73 -2.45 -13.32
C GLU A 661 23.22 -2.63 -13.06
N CYS A 662 22.46 -3.07 -14.08
CA CYS A 662 21.05 -3.40 -13.91
C CYS A 662 20.83 -4.55 -12.92
N LEU A 663 21.69 -5.58 -13.00
CA LEU A 663 21.64 -6.73 -12.11
C LEU A 663 21.95 -6.36 -10.66
N ASP A 664 22.95 -5.52 -10.43
CA ASP A 664 23.29 -5.01 -9.11
C ASP A 664 22.16 -4.15 -8.53
N ARG A 665 21.58 -3.24 -9.34
CA ARG A 665 20.40 -2.46 -8.93
C ARG A 665 19.24 -3.38 -8.58
N SER A 666 18.98 -4.40 -9.40
CA SER A 666 17.93 -5.41 -9.15
C SER A 666 18.15 -6.11 -7.81
N TRP A 667 19.40 -6.46 -7.47
CA TRP A 667 19.70 -7.05 -6.16
C TRP A 667 19.41 -6.10 -4.98
N GLN A 668 19.80 -4.82 -5.09
CA GLN A 668 19.48 -3.82 -4.06
C GLN A 668 17.97 -3.64 -3.91
N GLN A 669 17.24 -3.53 -5.02
CA GLN A 669 15.79 -3.38 -5.04
C GLN A 669 15.09 -4.61 -4.45
N LYS A 670 15.57 -5.82 -4.73
CA LYS A 670 15.07 -7.06 -4.12
C LYS A 670 15.26 -7.10 -2.61
N LYS A 671 16.38 -6.59 -2.09
CA LYS A 671 16.60 -6.46 -0.63
C LYS A 671 15.62 -5.50 0.03
N LEU A 672 15.23 -4.43 -0.68
CA LEU A 672 14.19 -3.51 -0.20
C LEU A 672 12.80 -4.16 -0.21
N MET A 673 12.50 -4.98 -1.22
CA MET A 673 11.24 -5.73 -1.29
C MET A 673 11.15 -6.76 -0.16
N ALA A 674 12.21 -7.55 0.03
CA ALA A 674 12.22 -8.68 0.96
C ALA A 674 13.45 -8.64 1.87
N PRO A 675 13.37 -7.97 3.05
CA PRO A 675 14.50 -7.77 3.98
C PRO A 675 15.19 -9.03 4.56
N GLY A 676 14.84 -10.24 4.11
CA GLY A 676 15.47 -11.50 4.49
C GLY A 676 15.95 -12.34 3.31
N CYS A 677 16.13 -11.73 2.13
CA CYS A 677 16.59 -12.44 0.93
C CYS A 677 18.11 -12.69 0.91
N GLU A 678 18.88 -12.07 1.81
CA GLU A 678 20.36 -12.15 1.86
C GLU A 678 20.84 -12.64 3.23
N PRO A 679 21.01 -13.97 3.43
CA PRO A 679 21.63 -14.52 4.63
C PRO A 679 23.10 -14.11 4.74
N ALA A 680 23.63 -14.07 5.96
CA ALA A 680 25.02 -13.66 6.22
C ALA A 680 26.07 -14.44 5.40
N SER A 681 25.88 -15.76 5.21
CA SER A 681 26.78 -16.58 4.39
C SER A 681 26.74 -16.22 2.90
N VAL A 682 25.55 -15.86 2.38
CA VAL A 682 25.39 -15.42 0.99
C VAL A 682 26.01 -14.04 0.82
N ARG A 683 25.82 -13.14 1.80
CA ARG A 683 26.49 -11.83 1.81
C ARG A 683 28.01 -11.98 1.75
N ALA A 684 28.60 -12.82 2.61
CA ALA A 684 30.04 -13.07 2.61
C ALA A 684 30.55 -13.58 1.25
N MET A 685 29.81 -14.52 0.64
CA MET A 685 30.09 -15.03 -0.70
C MET A 685 30.05 -13.94 -1.77
N MET A 686 29.01 -13.12 -1.76
CA MET A 686 28.83 -12.02 -2.71
C MET A 686 29.93 -10.95 -2.55
N GLU A 687 30.31 -10.60 -1.33
CA GLU A 687 31.40 -9.65 -1.08
C GLU A 687 32.76 -10.19 -1.57
N ALA A 688 33.06 -11.47 -1.32
CA ALA A 688 34.30 -12.10 -1.80
C ALA A 688 34.39 -12.12 -3.33
N LEU A 689 33.27 -12.34 -4.02
CA LEU A 689 33.21 -12.38 -5.49
C LEU A 689 33.14 -11.00 -6.14
N ARG A 690 32.87 -9.94 -5.38
CA ARG A 690 32.65 -8.57 -5.90
C ARG A 690 33.74 -8.08 -6.87
N PRO A 691 35.05 -8.34 -6.65
CA PRO A 691 36.10 -7.93 -7.59
C PRO A 691 36.05 -8.63 -8.94
N LEU A 692 35.46 -9.83 -9.03
CA LEU A 692 35.40 -10.64 -10.24
C LEU A 692 34.13 -10.44 -11.08
N VAL A 693 33.13 -9.71 -10.58
CA VAL A 693 31.79 -9.64 -11.21
C VAL A 693 31.34 -8.22 -11.55
N LEU A 694 30.80 -8.05 -12.76
CA LEU A 694 30.06 -6.86 -13.20
C LEU A 694 28.74 -6.70 -12.44
N GLY A 695 28.10 -7.82 -12.10
CA GLY A 695 26.88 -7.84 -11.30
C GLY A 695 26.58 -9.25 -10.80
N GLN A 696 25.80 -9.35 -9.74
CA GLN A 696 25.44 -10.63 -9.12
C GLN A 696 24.10 -10.55 -8.39
N SER A 697 23.37 -11.65 -8.38
CA SER A 697 22.09 -11.74 -7.69
C SER A 697 21.74 -13.20 -7.38
N LEU A 698 20.82 -13.38 -6.44
CA LEU A 698 20.33 -14.68 -6.03
C LEU A 698 19.02 -15.01 -6.76
N ALA A 699 18.88 -16.24 -7.23
CA ALA A 699 17.69 -16.73 -7.92
C ALA A 699 16.44 -16.76 -7.00
N GLY A 700 15.25 -16.73 -7.63
CA GLY A 700 13.96 -16.87 -6.95
C GLY A 700 13.70 -15.81 -5.88
N ALA A 701 13.09 -16.20 -4.76
CA ALA A 701 12.81 -15.29 -3.63
C ALA A 701 14.07 -14.87 -2.84
N GLY A 702 15.20 -15.54 -3.05
CA GLY A 702 16.44 -15.38 -2.28
C GLY A 702 16.48 -16.23 -0.99
N GLY A 703 17.45 -15.99 -0.11
CA GLY A 703 17.66 -16.74 1.13
C GLY A 703 18.46 -18.04 1.03
N GLY A 704 18.86 -18.43 -0.17
CA GLY A 704 19.58 -19.66 -0.51
C GLY A 704 19.41 -19.99 -2.00
N GLY A 705 19.71 -21.22 -2.39
CA GLY A 705 19.57 -21.69 -3.77
C GLY A 705 20.78 -21.34 -4.62
N PHE A 706 20.54 -20.84 -5.83
CA PHE A 706 21.60 -20.47 -6.76
C PHE A 706 21.89 -18.98 -6.77
N LEU A 707 23.17 -18.64 -6.72
CA LEU A 707 23.72 -17.32 -7.03
C LEU A 707 24.11 -17.32 -8.52
N TYR A 708 23.72 -16.29 -9.27
CA TYR A 708 24.20 -16.11 -10.64
C TYR A 708 25.03 -14.84 -10.73
N LEU A 709 26.12 -14.96 -11.48
CA LEU A 709 27.21 -14.00 -11.55
C LEU A 709 27.41 -13.62 -13.01
N LEU A 710 27.59 -12.34 -13.27
CA LEU A 710 28.11 -11.85 -14.54
C LEU A 710 29.57 -11.44 -14.31
N THR A 711 30.52 -12.23 -14.81
CA THR A 711 31.96 -12.02 -14.56
C THR A 711 32.50 -10.83 -15.36
N ARG A 712 33.59 -10.22 -14.89
CA ARG A 712 34.27 -9.12 -15.59
C ARG A 712 34.99 -9.58 -16.84
N GLU A 713 35.72 -10.69 -16.74
CA GLU A 713 36.41 -11.31 -17.86
C GLU A 713 35.68 -12.58 -18.31
N PRO A 714 35.82 -12.99 -19.58
CA PRO A 714 35.22 -14.21 -20.08
C PRO A 714 35.85 -15.45 -19.41
N ARG A 715 35.03 -16.48 -19.18
CA ARG A 715 35.44 -17.82 -18.73
C ARG A 715 36.18 -17.85 -17.39
N GLN A 716 35.78 -16.99 -16.43
CA GLN A 716 36.38 -16.92 -15.10
C GLN A 716 35.93 -18.01 -14.10
N ARG A 717 35.51 -19.19 -14.57
CA ARG A 717 34.96 -20.25 -13.71
C ARG A 717 35.96 -20.68 -12.62
N GLU A 718 37.21 -20.92 -12.99
CA GLU A 718 38.25 -21.40 -12.08
C GLU A 718 38.61 -20.34 -11.04
N ALA A 719 38.68 -19.06 -11.43
CA ALA A 719 38.94 -17.95 -10.51
C ALA A 719 37.83 -17.80 -9.46
N VAL A 720 36.56 -17.92 -9.90
CA VAL A 720 35.41 -17.92 -8.99
C VAL A 720 35.49 -19.10 -8.01
N LEU A 721 35.79 -20.32 -8.49
CA LEU A 721 35.93 -21.49 -7.63
C LEU A 721 37.07 -21.36 -6.61
N GLN A 722 38.21 -20.76 -7.00
CA GLN A 722 39.32 -20.52 -6.09
C GLN A 722 38.93 -19.57 -4.95
N VAL A 723 38.23 -18.47 -5.26
CA VAL A 723 37.74 -17.54 -4.22
C VAL A 723 36.78 -18.26 -3.27
N LEU A 724 35.84 -19.03 -3.81
CA LEU A 724 34.85 -19.76 -3.01
C LEU A 724 35.47 -20.85 -2.13
N ASN A 725 36.48 -21.57 -2.62
CA ASN A 725 37.17 -22.62 -1.86
C ASN A 725 38.06 -22.07 -0.74
N ASN A 726 38.52 -20.82 -0.88
CA ASN A 726 39.32 -20.13 0.15
C ASN A 726 38.46 -19.44 1.21
N MET A 727 37.13 -19.45 1.07
CA MET A 727 36.24 -18.95 2.10
C MET A 727 36.17 -19.93 3.28
N PRO A 728 36.21 -19.42 4.53
CA PRO A 728 36.17 -20.23 5.74
C PRO A 728 34.80 -20.86 6.03
#